data_AF-W9AY25-F1
#
_entry.id   AF-W9AY25-F1
#
_cell.length_a   1.000
_cell.length_b   1.000
_cell.length_c   1.000
_cell.angle_alpha   90.00
_cell.angle_beta   90.00
_cell.angle_gamma   90.00
#
_symmetry.space_group_name_H-M   'P 1'
#
loop_
_entity.id
_entity.type
_entity.pdbx_description
1 polymer ?
#
loop_
_entity_poly.entity_id
_entity_poly.type
_entity_poly.pdbx_seq_one_letter_code
_entity_poly.pdbx_strand_id
1 'polypeptide(L)'
;MQQLSAWMGAGLVTAGVSAAMLAGAGVAAADTSTGSDTGTSSASTSESKTDESKPADTKTPADTKTPKTETDGQDSPKPPTTHRKKKKADAQTRASSATTAEPATPSVRATSVPKEPSTPAISAYAAPLAAASGNAVPRVPAVVGLVQSVVTGVARQVRVIVNGVSAVTVAVVRAAQTVVTGPPPKSSAEAFRRFVYAPVHTVAEAWIDTELGRQVNGVINRAAGSYVIGDGADGTAAHPDGGAAGWLLGDGGKGWNSTEAGVAGGAGGKAGLLGNGGEGGNGGTAAAGGRGGAGGLLMGIGGDGGDGGAGQVGGAGGFGGDATGLVFGIGGAGGDGGAGPDGGRGGNGGDGARLLGNGGDGGDAGKSGVGGTATTLPALGGAGGNGGLLGTHGDVGHFGTGTVIPGSSGTGLSTTGTWITNSDGQVVILHGVNEVYKIAPYDPAASGFSEDDAEFLAANGFNVVRLGVIWAAVEPEPGVYDTAYLASLEQTVQMLADHGIYTLLDMHQDLYGGTFAGEGAPEWATQTGGLPNQNFGFPGSYYLNPAMNYAWTRFWNNAESPTGLGLQDAYAQMWENVASHFSGNPAVIGYDVMNEPFPGFSWLPTLLGSPHFGYQQLTPFYNQVIAAIRAVDPTTAVYIEPANPAVSEILDILGFPTMLGTVDDPNVVLAFHDYCGGPSLSALCGYIAKALARGAHDYAEHRDIPAFMNEFGATSASGDLTAQLRAADRYLMSWAVWAYTGKGDITTSGTHDDEALVYDPALPPTGDNVNTGNLKLLSAPYPQAVSGTPTSWSYRDGTFRFSYSTAKADGSGSFPAGAQTTISVPAVQFPDGYQVSVTGGQVVSAPGAAQLVIAADGAGAVSVVVTGAGVTPASA
;
A
#
# COMPACT_ATOMS: atom_id res chain seq x y z
N MET A 1 -1.21 8.82 -28.17
CA MET A 1 -2.43 9.12 -27.38
C MET A 1 -3.34 10.17 -28.03
N GLN A 2 -2.87 11.39 -28.35
CA GLN A 2 -3.72 12.51 -28.85
C GLN A 2 -4.68 12.20 -30.04
N GLN A 3 -4.39 11.23 -30.91
CA GLN A 3 -5.32 10.84 -31.99
C GLN A 3 -6.42 9.86 -31.53
N LEU A 4 -6.22 9.09 -30.45
CA LEU A 4 -7.25 8.22 -29.89
C LEU A 4 -8.35 9.03 -29.20
N SER A 5 -7.97 10.07 -28.43
CA SER A 5 -8.91 10.96 -27.75
C SER A 5 -9.80 11.73 -28.73
N ALA A 6 -9.26 12.12 -29.89
CA ALA A 6 -10.04 12.75 -30.96
C ALA A 6 -11.14 11.82 -31.52
N TRP A 7 -10.84 10.54 -31.74
CA TRP A 7 -11.82 9.56 -32.23
C TRP A 7 -12.87 9.19 -31.18
N MET A 8 -12.47 8.96 -29.93
CA MET A 8 -13.41 8.65 -28.84
C MET A 8 -14.34 9.83 -28.52
N GLY A 9 -13.81 11.06 -28.48
CA GLY A 9 -14.59 12.26 -28.20
C GLY A 9 -15.70 12.53 -29.23
N ALA A 10 -15.43 12.34 -30.52
CA ALA A 10 -16.43 12.56 -31.58
C ALA A 10 -17.52 11.46 -31.59
N GLY A 11 -17.15 10.21 -31.32
CA GLY A 11 -18.09 9.07 -31.32
C GLY A 11 -19.11 9.13 -30.19
N LEU A 12 -18.65 9.35 -28.96
CA LEU A 12 -19.49 9.33 -27.75
C LEU A 12 -20.51 10.47 -27.71
N VAL A 13 -20.11 11.69 -28.10
CA VAL A 13 -21.03 12.85 -28.15
C VAL A 13 -22.19 12.61 -29.12
N THR A 14 -21.94 11.93 -30.24
CA THR A 14 -22.99 11.63 -31.24
C THR A 14 -23.93 10.52 -30.75
N ALA A 15 -23.39 9.47 -30.14
CA ALA A 15 -24.16 8.32 -29.66
C ALA A 15 -25.04 8.66 -28.44
N GLY A 16 -24.50 9.37 -27.45
CA GLY A 16 -25.22 9.68 -26.20
C GLY A 16 -26.46 10.57 -26.44
N VAL A 17 -26.34 11.57 -27.31
CA VAL A 17 -27.46 12.45 -27.67
C VAL A 17 -28.56 11.69 -28.44
N SER A 18 -28.19 10.75 -29.31
CA SER A 18 -29.17 9.92 -30.04
C SER A 18 -29.98 9.00 -29.13
N ALA A 19 -29.34 8.38 -28.13
CA ALA A 19 -30.04 7.52 -27.17
C ALA A 19 -31.07 8.30 -26.33
N ALA A 20 -30.70 9.51 -25.87
CA ALA A 20 -31.60 10.38 -25.10
C ALA A 20 -32.85 10.81 -25.90
N MET A 21 -32.71 11.09 -27.21
CA MET A 21 -33.85 11.45 -28.05
C MET A 21 -34.76 10.26 -28.41
N LEU A 22 -34.19 9.05 -28.59
CA LEU A 22 -34.98 7.84 -28.88
C LEU A 22 -35.86 7.41 -27.70
N ALA A 23 -35.44 7.63 -26.46
CA ALA A 23 -36.27 7.39 -25.27
C ALA A 23 -37.44 8.39 -25.15
N GLY A 24 -37.30 9.61 -25.66
CA GLY A 24 -38.31 10.68 -25.53
C GLY A 24 -39.47 10.65 -26.53
N ALA A 25 -39.31 9.95 -27.66
CA ALA A 25 -40.30 9.97 -28.75
C ALA A 25 -41.43 8.92 -28.61
N GLY A 26 -41.36 8.03 -27.61
CA GLY A 26 -42.18 6.80 -27.54
C GLY A 26 -43.67 6.96 -27.19
N VAL A 27 -44.22 8.17 -27.02
CA VAL A 27 -45.62 8.38 -26.60
C VAL A 27 -46.30 9.57 -27.32
N ALA A 28 -46.31 9.57 -28.66
CA ALA A 28 -47.24 10.40 -29.45
C ALA A 28 -47.44 9.87 -30.88
N ALA A 29 -48.70 9.89 -31.35
CA ALA A 29 -49.15 9.60 -32.72
C ALA A 29 -48.93 8.15 -33.24
N ALA A 30 -49.83 7.55 -34.04
CA ALA A 30 -51.22 7.91 -34.35
C ALA A 30 -52.01 6.65 -34.77
N ASP A 31 -53.34 6.79 -34.79
CA ASP A 31 -54.28 5.81 -35.35
C ASP A 31 -54.54 6.09 -36.85
N THR A 32 -55.24 5.16 -37.52
CA THR A 32 -55.70 5.17 -38.93
C THR A 32 -54.66 4.90 -40.01
N SER A 33 -55.10 4.24 -41.08
CA SER A 33 -54.29 3.75 -42.19
C SER A 33 -54.90 4.11 -43.55
N THR A 34 -54.07 4.36 -44.58
CA THR A 34 -54.39 4.15 -46.01
C THR A 34 -53.17 4.42 -46.90
N GLY A 35 -52.99 3.63 -47.96
CA GLY A 35 -52.63 4.19 -49.29
C GLY A 35 -51.21 4.05 -49.85
N SER A 36 -51.08 3.17 -50.86
CA SER A 36 -50.35 3.35 -52.14
C SER A 36 -48.84 3.67 -52.21
N ASP A 37 -48.06 2.62 -52.53
CA ASP A 37 -47.34 2.41 -53.80
C ASP A 37 -46.10 3.22 -54.28
N THR A 38 -45.23 2.47 -54.98
CA THR A 38 -44.06 2.84 -55.81
C THR A 38 -42.78 3.34 -55.10
N GLY A 39 -41.56 2.88 -55.45
CA GLY A 39 -41.20 1.71 -56.27
C GLY A 39 -39.75 1.75 -56.82
N THR A 40 -39.14 0.56 -57.01
CA THR A 40 -37.99 0.24 -57.92
C THR A 40 -36.61 0.94 -57.74
N SER A 41 -35.45 0.38 -58.13
CA SER A 41 -34.96 -1.03 -58.21
C SER A 41 -33.49 -1.10 -58.70
N SER A 42 -32.64 -1.91 -58.05
CA SER A 42 -31.43 -2.57 -58.63
C SER A 42 -30.91 -3.59 -57.60
N ALA A 43 -30.90 -4.91 -57.82
CA ALA A 43 -30.05 -5.70 -58.76
C ALA A 43 -28.56 -5.70 -58.36
N SER A 44 -27.82 -6.83 -58.30
CA SER A 44 -28.08 -8.16 -58.88
C SER A 44 -27.43 -9.37 -58.14
N THR A 45 -28.04 -10.55 -58.35
CA THR A 45 -27.52 -11.95 -58.47
C THR A 45 -25.99 -12.23 -58.59
N SER A 46 -25.45 -13.43 -58.30
CA SER A 46 -25.98 -14.73 -57.80
C SER A 46 -24.87 -15.76 -57.44
N GLU A 47 -25.27 -16.90 -56.84
CA GLU A 47 -24.65 -18.26 -56.89
C GLU A 47 -23.26 -18.52 -56.23
N SER A 48 -22.80 -19.78 -56.12
CA SER A 48 -23.24 -20.91 -55.25
C SER A 48 -22.34 -22.17 -55.47
N LYS A 49 -22.55 -23.25 -54.69
CA LYS A 49 -22.11 -24.67 -54.91
C LYS A 49 -20.65 -25.03 -54.51
N THR A 50 -20.37 -25.89 -53.50
CA THR A 50 -20.54 -27.38 -53.30
C THR A 50 -19.38 -28.21 -53.90
N ASP A 51 -18.92 -29.37 -53.39
CA ASP A 51 -19.36 -30.23 -52.26
C ASP A 51 -18.26 -31.23 -51.78
N GLU A 52 -18.63 -32.14 -50.85
CA GLU A 52 -18.09 -33.52 -50.63
C GLU A 52 -16.72 -33.74 -49.91
N SER A 53 -16.46 -34.85 -49.18
CA SER A 53 -17.26 -36.07 -48.85
C SER A 53 -16.86 -36.73 -47.47
N LYS A 54 -17.38 -37.94 -47.17
CA LYS A 54 -17.41 -38.66 -45.85
C LYS A 54 -16.64 -40.02 -45.92
N PRO A 55 -16.59 -40.96 -44.92
CA PRO A 55 -17.61 -41.42 -43.95
C PRO A 55 -17.09 -41.63 -42.49
N ALA A 56 -17.80 -42.42 -41.65
CA ALA A 56 -17.38 -42.87 -40.30
C ALA A 56 -18.14 -44.15 -39.85
N ASP A 57 -17.62 -44.88 -38.85
CA ASP A 57 -18.11 -46.17 -38.31
C ASP A 57 -17.74 -46.32 -36.81
N THR A 58 -18.31 -47.24 -35.99
CA THR A 58 -19.69 -47.38 -35.46
C THR A 58 -19.70 -48.28 -34.18
N LYS A 59 -20.73 -48.14 -33.31
CA LYS A 59 -21.32 -49.12 -32.33
C LYS A 59 -21.23 -48.86 -30.79
N THR A 60 -22.22 -49.47 -30.13
CA THR A 60 -22.65 -49.54 -28.71
C THR A 60 -23.45 -50.87 -28.55
N PRO A 61 -24.03 -51.28 -27.38
CA PRO A 61 -23.90 -50.89 -25.96
C PRO A 61 -23.78 -52.11 -24.97
N ALA A 62 -24.06 -51.87 -23.68
CA ALA A 62 -24.81 -52.75 -22.73
C ALA A 62 -24.10 -53.61 -21.64
N ASP A 63 -24.24 -53.14 -20.39
CA ASP A 63 -24.85 -53.79 -19.21
C ASP A 63 -24.31 -55.01 -18.41
N THR A 64 -24.54 -54.88 -17.09
CA THR A 64 -24.82 -55.89 -16.02
C THR A 64 -23.74 -56.66 -15.20
N LYS A 65 -23.91 -56.53 -13.87
CA LYS A 65 -23.85 -57.55 -12.78
C LYS A 65 -22.52 -57.97 -12.10
N THR A 66 -22.40 -57.57 -10.83
CA THR A 66 -21.86 -58.33 -9.68
C THR A 66 -22.60 -59.68 -9.48
N PRO A 67 -22.03 -60.72 -8.81
CA PRO A 67 -21.76 -60.68 -7.35
C PRO A 67 -20.67 -61.63 -6.74
N LYS A 68 -20.39 -61.45 -5.42
CA LYS A 68 -20.03 -62.50 -4.40
C LYS A 68 -18.69 -63.27 -4.52
N THR A 69 -18.00 -63.77 -3.46
CA THR A 69 -17.99 -63.56 -1.97
C THR A 69 -16.65 -64.07 -1.38
N GLU A 70 -16.33 -63.68 -0.13
CA GLU A 70 -15.63 -64.39 1.00
C GLU A 70 -14.64 -65.56 0.72
N THR A 71 -13.51 -65.75 1.42
CA THR A 71 -13.32 -66.18 2.86
C THR A 71 -11.79 -66.43 3.08
N ASP A 72 -11.18 -66.55 4.28
CA ASP A 72 -11.42 -66.00 5.63
C ASP A 72 -10.25 -66.31 6.60
N GLY A 73 -10.28 -65.71 7.81
CA GLY A 73 -9.73 -66.28 9.07
C GLY A 73 -8.32 -65.87 9.52
N GLN A 74 -7.95 -65.97 10.82
CA GLN A 74 -8.69 -66.27 12.08
C GLN A 74 -7.72 -66.04 13.28
N ASP A 75 -8.09 -65.74 14.54
CA ASP A 75 -9.35 -65.27 15.15
C ASP A 75 -9.13 -64.74 16.61
N SER A 76 -10.14 -64.05 17.18
CA SER A 76 -10.79 -64.15 18.53
C SER A 76 -10.06 -64.67 19.82
N PRO A 77 -10.62 -64.49 21.07
CA PRO A 77 -12.00 -64.10 21.44
C PRO A 77 -12.25 -63.07 22.61
N LYS A 78 -13.28 -62.23 22.43
CA LYS A 78 -14.57 -62.03 23.20
C LYS A 78 -14.81 -62.79 24.54
N PRO A 79 -15.89 -62.49 25.36
CA PRO A 79 -16.81 -61.31 25.52
C PRO A 79 -16.93 -60.90 27.05
N PRO A 80 -18.06 -60.78 27.83
CA PRO A 80 -19.49 -60.38 27.62
C PRO A 80 -20.18 -59.45 28.70
N THR A 81 -20.77 -58.32 28.27
CA THR A 81 -22.15 -57.79 28.59
C THR A 81 -22.75 -57.49 30.01
N THR A 82 -23.33 -56.27 30.13
CA THR A 82 -24.72 -55.88 30.61
C THR A 82 -25.15 -55.52 32.08
N HIS A 83 -25.75 -54.30 32.19
CA HIS A 83 -27.07 -53.94 32.78
C HIS A 83 -27.34 -53.55 34.29
N ARG A 84 -28.21 -52.50 34.44
CA ARG A 84 -29.32 -52.22 35.42
C ARG A 84 -29.17 -51.36 36.72
N LYS A 85 -29.90 -50.21 36.70
CA LYS A 85 -30.92 -49.68 37.68
C LYS A 85 -30.56 -49.11 39.10
N LYS A 86 -30.91 -47.81 39.27
CA LYS A 86 -31.67 -47.12 40.37
C LYS A 86 -31.30 -47.28 41.87
N LYS A 87 -30.90 -46.17 42.52
CA LYS A 87 -31.59 -45.37 43.60
C LYS A 87 -30.67 -44.22 44.07
N LYS A 88 -31.15 -42.99 44.38
CA LYS A 88 -31.80 -42.46 45.62
C LYS A 88 -30.88 -42.50 46.87
N ALA A 89 -30.89 -41.52 47.79
CA ALA A 89 -31.79 -40.38 48.03
C ALA A 89 -31.08 -39.23 48.80
N ASP A 90 -31.42 -37.94 48.71
CA ASP A 90 -32.29 -37.26 47.72
C ASP A 90 -31.69 -35.94 47.18
N ALA A 91 -31.64 -34.75 47.80
CA ALA A 91 -32.15 -34.25 49.09
C ALA A 91 -33.02 -32.96 48.93
N GLN A 92 -32.90 -31.92 49.78
CA GLN A 92 -34.06 -31.04 50.06
C GLN A 92 -33.81 -29.65 50.73
N THR A 93 -34.36 -28.58 50.13
CA THR A 93 -35.03 -27.45 50.83
C THR A 93 -36.27 -26.99 50.01
N ARG A 94 -37.32 -26.48 50.67
CA ARG A 94 -38.61 -26.00 50.10
C ARG A 94 -38.60 -24.46 49.93
N ALA A 95 -39.57 -23.78 49.31
CA ALA A 95 -40.99 -24.10 49.03
C ALA A 95 -41.51 -23.37 47.74
N SER A 96 -42.34 -23.97 46.88
CA SER A 96 -43.83 -23.79 46.74
C SER A 96 -44.31 -22.36 46.40
N SER A 97 -45.23 -22.08 45.46
CA SER A 97 -46.16 -22.87 44.60
C SER A 97 -46.89 -21.91 43.61
N ALA A 98 -47.66 -22.27 42.56
CA ALA A 98 -48.21 -23.55 42.07
C ALA A 98 -48.54 -23.54 40.54
N THR A 99 -48.52 -24.72 39.90
CA THR A 99 -49.36 -25.24 38.76
C THR A 99 -50.10 -24.28 37.79
N THR A 100 -49.96 -24.31 36.44
CA THR A 100 -50.23 -25.37 35.41
C THR A 100 -51.71 -25.79 35.24
N ALA A 101 -52.32 -26.04 34.07
CA ALA A 101 -51.92 -25.90 32.64
C ALA A 101 -53.15 -26.05 31.67
N GLU A 102 -52.90 -26.07 30.36
CA GLU A 102 -53.78 -26.33 29.19
C GLU A 102 -54.43 -27.77 29.14
N PRO A 103 -55.13 -28.21 28.05
CA PRO A 103 -56.29 -27.63 27.31
C PRO A 103 -57.41 -28.67 27.01
N ALA A 104 -58.56 -28.27 26.43
CA ALA A 104 -59.44 -29.14 25.62
C ALA A 104 -60.54 -28.39 24.81
N THR A 105 -60.96 -28.95 23.66
CA THR A 105 -62.14 -28.54 22.86
C THR A 105 -63.32 -29.51 23.03
N PRO A 106 -64.54 -29.14 22.59
CA PRO A 106 -65.15 -29.90 21.49
C PRO A 106 -65.95 -29.07 20.47
N SER A 107 -66.23 -29.65 19.29
CA SER A 107 -66.97 -29.06 18.16
C SER A 107 -68.31 -29.81 17.92
N VAL A 108 -69.22 -29.49 16.98
CA VAL A 108 -69.30 -28.61 15.78
C VAL A 108 -70.82 -28.30 15.56
N ARG A 109 -71.40 -27.36 14.79
CA ARG A 109 -71.18 -26.57 13.54
C ARG A 109 -72.11 -25.30 13.63
N ALA A 110 -72.32 -24.37 12.70
CA ALA A 110 -71.95 -24.09 11.29
C ALA A 110 -71.86 -22.52 11.11
N THR A 111 -72.06 -21.81 9.98
CA THR A 111 -72.64 -22.07 8.63
C THR A 111 -72.17 -21.01 7.61
N SER A 112 -72.18 -21.35 6.31
CA SER A 112 -71.95 -20.47 5.13
C SER A 112 -70.57 -19.76 5.04
N VAL A 113 -70.19 -19.33 3.82
CA VAL A 113 -68.82 -18.93 3.42
C VAL A 113 -68.85 -17.78 2.41
N PRO A 114 -67.96 -16.78 2.57
CA PRO A 114 -67.05 -16.30 1.50
C PRO A 114 -65.59 -16.33 2.00
N LYS A 115 -64.55 -16.75 1.25
CA LYS A 115 -64.07 -16.49 -0.13
C LYS A 115 -63.30 -15.15 -0.28
N GLU A 116 -62.15 -15.26 -0.96
CA GLU A 116 -61.03 -14.30 -1.05
C GLU A 116 -61.33 -12.98 -1.78
N PRO A 117 -60.55 -11.91 -1.52
CA PRO A 117 -60.53 -10.70 -2.34
C PRO A 117 -59.66 -10.88 -3.60
N SER A 118 -60.17 -10.44 -4.74
CA SER A 118 -59.45 -10.38 -6.02
C SER A 118 -59.54 -8.98 -6.63
N THR A 119 -58.41 -8.39 -7.03
CA THR A 119 -58.38 -7.25 -7.97
C THR A 119 -59.05 -7.67 -9.28
N PRO A 120 -59.80 -6.79 -9.97
CA PRO A 120 -59.11 -5.85 -10.86
C PRO A 120 -59.84 -4.49 -11.12
N ALA A 121 -59.27 -3.75 -12.06
CA ALA A 121 -59.93 -2.82 -13.00
C ALA A 121 -60.31 -1.41 -12.53
N ILE A 122 -59.50 -0.48 -13.05
CA ILE A 122 -59.84 0.87 -13.50
C ILE A 122 -61.24 0.90 -14.18
N SER A 123 -62.25 1.46 -13.50
CA SER A 123 -63.42 2.08 -14.16
C SER A 123 -64.23 2.93 -13.17
N ALA A 124 -64.07 4.26 -13.25
CA ALA A 124 -64.78 5.21 -12.38
C ALA A 124 -65.15 6.54 -13.08
N TYR A 125 -65.28 6.51 -14.41
CA TYR A 125 -65.68 7.67 -15.24
C TYR A 125 -66.67 7.28 -16.35
N ALA A 126 -67.81 6.70 -15.96
CA ALA A 126 -68.95 6.46 -16.87
C ALA A 126 -70.30 6.51 -16.12
N ALA A 127 -71.19 7.42 -16.54
CA ALA A 127 -72.51 7.71 -15.95
C ALA A 127 -72.50 8.22 -14.49
N PRO A 128 -73.29 9.27 -14.18
CA PRO A 128 -74.72 9.08 -14.02
C PRO A 128 -75.57 9.90 -15.00
N LEU A 129 -76.46 9.23 -15.76
CA LEU A 129 -77.39 9.90 -16.67
C LEU A 129 -78.70 9.10 -16.86
N ALA A 130 -79.37 8.76 -15.75
CA ALA A 130 -80.59 7.94 -15.77
C ALA A 130 -81.57 8.18 -14.59
N ALA A 131 -81.66 9.41 -14.04
CA ALA A 131 -82.60 9.72 -12.94
C ALA A 131 -82.99 11.22 -12.87
N ALA A 132 -83.49 11.82 -13.96
CA ALA A 132 -83.85 13.24 -14.01
C ALA A 132 -85.09 13.56 -14.87
N SER A 133 -86.13 12.73 -14.81
CA SER A 133 -87.43 13.05 -15.39
C SER A 133 -88.23 14.02 -14.49
N GLY A 134 -87.91 15.33 -14.55
CA GLY A 134 -88.71 16.38 -13.91
C GLY A 134 -87.94 17.59 -13.36
N ASN A 135 -87.96 18.69 -14.11
CA ASN A 135 -87.86 20.09 -13.68
C ASN A 135 -87.05 20.43 -12.41
N ALA A 136 -85.72 20.55 -12.54
CA ALA A 136 -84.90 21.44 -11.71
C ALA A 136 -83.65 21.91 -12.48
N VAL A 137 -83.26 23.18 -12.32
CA VAL A 137 -82.02 23.73 -12.91
C VAL A 137 -80.95 23.86 -11.82
N PRO A 138 -79.85 23.10 -11.87
CA PRO A 138 -78.70 23.29 -10.99
C PRO A 138 -77.95 24.60 -11.32
N ARG A 139 -77.38 25.24 -10.31
CA ARG A 139 -76.72 26.56 -10.47
C ARG A 139 -75.29 26.43 -10.99
N VAL A 140 -74.88 27.41 -11.79
CA VAL A 140 -73.57 27.54 -12.48
C VAL A 140 -72.31 27.23 -11.63
N PRO A 141 -72.19 27.59 -10.33
CA PRO A 141 -70.93 27.45 -9.59
C PRO A 141 -70.33 26.04 -9.52
N ALA A 142 -71.16 24.99 -9.55
CA ALA A 142 -70.69 23.61 -9.42
C ALA A 142 -69.88 23.12 -10.65
N VAL A 143 -70.24 23.56 -11.85
CA VAL A 143 -69.55 23.16 -13.09
C VAL A 143 -68.22 23.90 -13.22
N VAL A 144 -68.18 25.18 -12.84
CA VAL A 144 -66.94 25.98 -12.87
C VAL A 144 -65.89 25.37 -11.96
N GLY A 145 -66.25 25.01 -10.72
CA GLY A 145 -65.30 24.39 -9.77
C GLY A 145 -64.71 23.06 -10.25
N LEU A 146 -65.49 22.23 -10.97
CA LEU A 146 -65.02 20.97 -11.52
C LEU A 146 -64.11 21.15 -12.75
N VAL A 147 -64.46 22.06 -13.66
CA VAL A 147 -63.59 22.41 -14.80
C VAL A 147 -62.29 23.04 -14.30
N GLN A 148 -62.37 23.92 -13.29
CA GLN A 148 -61.21 24.60 -12.74
C GLN A 148 -60.29 23.67 -11.96
N SER A 149 -60.80 22.64 -11.26
CA SER A 149 -59.97 21.61 -10.62
C SER A 149 -59.31 20.66 -11.63
N VAL A 150 -60.02 20.25 -12.68
CA VAL A 150 -59.45 19.43 -13.78
C VAL A 150 -58.39 20.22 -14.56
N VAL A 151 -58.67 21.47 -14.95
CA VAL A 151 -57.69 22.33 -15.64
C VAL A 151 -56.48 22.62 -14.75
N THR A 152 -56.66 22.84 -13.44
CA THR A 152 -55.53 23.02 -12.51
C THR A 152 -54.75 21.72 -12.33
N GLY A 153 -55.41 20.55 -12.32
CA GLY A 153 -54.76 19.24 -12.27
C GLY A 153 -53.90 18.96 -13.51
N VAL A 154 -54.46 19.16 -14.70
CA VAL A 154 -53.75 19.02 -15.98
C VAL A 154 -52.62 20.05 -16.10
N ALA A 155 -52.86 21.31 -15.76
CA ALA A 155 -51.81 22.34 -15.75
C ALA A 155 -50.70 22.04 -14.72
N ARG A 156 -51.02 21.42 -13.59
CA ARG A 156 -50.04 20.93 -12.61
C ARG A 156 -49.23 19.76 -13.17
N GLN A 157 -49.87 18.77 -13.80
CA GLN A 157 -49.15 17.65 -14.43
C GLN A 157 -48.25 18.11 -15.58
N VAL A 158 -48.76 18.95 -16.49
CA VAL A 158 -47.97 19.54 -17.58
C VAL A 158 -46.82 20.38 -17.03
N ARG A 159 -47.03 21.17 -15.97
CA ARG A 159 -45.93 21.92 -15.31
C ARG A 159 -44.92 20.99 -14.64
N VAL A 160 -45.34 19.89 -14.02
CA VAL A 160 -44.43 18.89 -13.42
C VAL A 160 -43.57 18.22 -14.51
N ILE A 161 -44.17 17.84 -15.64
CA ILE A 161 -43.45 17.26 -16.78
C ILE A 161 -42.48 18.28 -17.39
N VAL A 162 -42.95 19.49 -17.72
CA VAL A 162 -42.11 20.54 -18.32
C VAL A 162 -40.98 20.97 -17.38
N ASN A 163 -41.24 21.14 -16.09
CA ASN A 163 -40.20 21.49 -15.13
C ASN A 163 -39.20 20.33 -14.92
N GLY A 164 -39.66 19.08 -14.87
CA GLY A 164 -38.78 17.91 -14.74
C GLY A 164 -37.85 17.75 -15.95
N VAL A 165 -38.40 17.81 -17.17
CA VAL A 165 -37.62 17.80 -18.41
C VAL A 165 -36.66 18.99 -18.47
N SER A 166 -37.09 20.19 -18.02
CA SER A 166 -36.21 21.37 -17.97
C SER A 166 -35.07 21.20 -16.96
N ALA A 167 -35.31 20.61 -15.79
CA ALA A 167 -34.28 20.36 -14.78
C ALA A 167 -33.22 19.37 -15.30
N VAL A 168 -33.65 18.24 -15.87
CA VAL A 168 -32.75 17.25 -16.50
C VAL A 168 -32.01 17.87 -17.69
N THR A 169 -32.65 18.73 -18.49
CA THR A 169 -31.98 19.44 -19.60
C THR A 169 -30.91 20.40 -19.08
N VAL A 170 -31.16 21.14 -17.99
CA VAL A 170 -30.16 22.01 -17.35
C VAL A 170 -29.03 21.19 -16.72
N ALA A 171 -29.32 20.02 -16.16
CA ALA A 171 -28.32 19.09 -15.63
C ALA A 171 -27.38 18.58 -16.74
N VAL A 172 -27.93 18.17 -17.90
CA VAL A 172 -27.16 17.79 -19.10
C VAL A 172 -26.28 18.95 -19.60
N VAL A 173 -26.82 20.18 -19.65
CA VAL A 173 -26.04 21.37 -20.05
C VAL A 173 -24.91 21.68 -19.05
N ARG A 174 -25.14 21.54 -17.75
CA ARG A 174 -24.10 21.70 -16.72
C ARG A 174 -23.01 20.63 -16.83
N ALA A 175 -23.39 19.37 -16.98
CA ALA A 175 -22.44 18.28 -17.19
C ALA A 175 -21.55 18.52 -18.42
N ALA A 176 -22.14 18.99 -19.53
CA ALA A 176 -21.41 19.37 -20.74
C ALA A 176 -20.47 20.59 -20.54
N GLN A 177 -20.73 21.47 -19.57
CA GLN A 177 -19.84 22.57 -19.21
C GLN A 177 -18.65 22.10 -18.36
N THR A 178 -18.88 21.28 -17.33
CA THR A 178 -17.84 20.71 -16.46
C THR A 178 -16.78 19.91 -17.24
N VAL A 179 -17.20 19.24 -18.31
CA VAL A 179 -16.31 18.54 -19.25
C VAL A 179 -15.22 19.44 -19.85
N VAL A 180 -15.49 20.73 -20.08
CA VAL A 180 -14.68 21.60 -20.96
C VAL A 180 -13.64 22.46 -20.22
N THR A 181 -13.83 22.77 -18.93
CA THR A 181 -13.08 23.87 -18.26
C THR A 181 -11.96 23.47 -17.31
N GLY A 182 -11.90 22.21 -16.84
CA GLY A 182 -10.87 21.75 -15.89
C GLY A 182 -9.52 21.37 -16.55
N PRO A 183 -8.43 21.26 -15.76
CA PRO A 183 -7.09 20.82 -16.21
C PRO A 183 -7.11 19.40 -16.84
N PRO A 184 -6.05 18.95 -17.54
CA PRO A 184 -5.98 17.58 -18.03
C PRO A 184 -6.02 16.58 -16.84
N PRO A 185 -6.80 15.47 -16.94
CA PRO A 185 -6.86 14.48 -15.85
C PRO A 185 -5.51 13.81 -15.58
N LYS A 186 -5.21 13.55 -14.30
CA LYS A 186 -4.00 12.85 -13.83
C LYS A 186 -4.04 11.35 -14.13
N SER A 187 -5.21 10.70 -14.04
CA SER A 187 -5.37 9.24 -14.22
C SER A 187 -6.49 8.85 -15.21
N SER A 188 -6.51 7.58 -15.64
CA SER A 188 -7.60 7.06 -16.49
C SER A 188 -8.93 7.00 -15.74
N ALA A 189 -8.90 6.75 -14.43
CA ALA A 189 -10.08 6.82 -13.58
C ALA A 189 -10.61 8.26 -13.46
N GLU A 190 -9.74 9.27 -13.30
CA GLU A 190 -10.16 10.67 -13.27
C GLU A 190 -10.74 11.13 -14.63
N ALA A 191 -10.16 10.68 -15.74
CA ALA A 191 -10.75 10.89 -17.07
C ALA A 191 -12.15 10.24 -17.17
N PHE A 192 -12.33 9.02 -16.68
CA PHE A 192 -13.64 8.36 -16.65
C PHE A 192 -14.63 9.10 -15.71
N ARG A 193 -14.18 9.57 -14.55
CA ARG A 193 -14.96 10.41 -13.62
C ARG A 193 -15.54 11.61 -14.36
N ARG A 194 -14.69 12.36 -15.07
CA ARG A 194 -15.07 13.62 -15.75
C ARG A 194 -15.91 13.43 -17.01
N PHE A 195 -15.58 12.45 -17.86
CA PHE A 195 -16.21 12.30 -19.18
C PHE A 195 -17.37 11.31 -19.21
N VAL A 196 -17.49 10.42 -18.21
CA VAL A 196 -18.53 9.36 -18.19
C VAL A 196 -19.34 9.38 -16.90
N TYR A 197 -18.70 9.18 -15.73
CA TYR A 197 -19.44 8.97 -14.48
C TYR A 197 -20.18 10.23 -14.01
N ALA A 198 -19.49 11.37 -13.83
CA ALA A 198 -20.10 12.58 -13.31
C ALA A 198 -21.25 13.12 -14.19
N PRO A 199 -21.20 13.07 -15.54
CA PRO A 199 -22.37 13.35 -16.38
C PRO A 199 -23.56 12.41 -16.17
N VAL A 200 -23.33 11.10 -16.01
CA VAL A 200 -24.39 10.11 -15.76
C VAL A 200 -25.00 10.32 -14.36
N HIS A 201 -24.16 10.49 -13.35
CA HIS A 201 -24.55 10.78 -11.97
C HIS A 201 -25.35 12.08 -11.87
N THR A 202 -24.86 13.18 -12.43
CA THR A 202 -25.55 14.48 -12.47
C THR A 202 -26.97 14.39 -13.08
N VAL A 203 -27.20 13.46 -14.01
CA VAL A 203 -28.51 13.20 -14.62
C VAL A 203 -29.38 12.25 -13.78
N ALA A 204 -28.77 11.32 -13.04
CA ALA A 204 -29.47 10.46 -12.08
C ALA A 204 -30.04 11.28 -10.92
N GLU A 205 -29.23 12.10 -10.27
CA GLU A 205 -29.67 12.93 -9.13
C GLU A 205 -30.74 13.93 -9.59
N ALA A 206 -30.51 14.59 -10.72
CA ALA A 206 -31.49 15.48 -11.34
C ALA A 206 -32.78 14.77 -11.80
N TRP A 207 -32.80 13.45 -11.95
CA TRP A 207 -34.04 12.68 -12.08
C TRP A 207 -34.68 12.43 -10.71
N ILE A 208 -33.91 11.89 -9.75
CA ILE A 208 -34.40 11.48 -8.43
C ILE A 208 -35.07 12.64 -7.69
N ASP A 209 -34.46 13.82 -7.70
CA ASP A 209 -34.95 15.03 -7.02
C ASP A 209 -36.30 15.55 -7.57
N THR A 210 -36.57 15.30 -8.86
CA THR A 210 -37.73 15.92 -9.54
C THR A 210 -39.06 15.42 -8.99
N GLU A 211 -40.06 16.30 -9.02
CA GLU A 211 -41.43 15.96 -8.63
C GLU A 211 -42.02 14.82 -9.48
N LEU A 212 -41.56 14.65 -10.73
CA LEU A 212 -41.92 13.51 -11.57
C LEU A 212 -41.15 12.25 -11.15
N GLY A 213 -39.83 12.35 -10.98
CA GLY A 213 -38.96 11.27 -10.54
C GLY A 213 -39.42 10.67 -9.21
N ARG A 214 -39.59 11.48 -8.16
CA ARG A 214 -40.09 11.01 -6.85
C ARG A 214 -41.44 10.29 -6.94
N GLN A 215 -42.34 10.71 -7.83
CA GLN A 215 -43.62 10.01 -8.07
C GLN A 215 -43.42 8.65 -8.77
N VAL A 216 -42.57 8.59 -9.80
CA VAL A 216 -42.27 7.37 -10.57
C VAL A 216 -41.45 6.38 -9.75
N ASN A 217 -40.35 6.82 -9.13
CA ASN A 217 -39.51 6.04 -8.24
C ASN A 217 -40.34 5.47 -7.07
N GLY A 218 -41.25 6.27 -6.51
CA GLY A 218 -42.21 5.80 -5.50
C GLY A 218 -43.16 4.71 -6.00
N VAL A 219 -43.55 4.70 -7.28
CA VAL A 219 -44.31 3.58 -7.89
C VAL A 219 -43.42 2.35 -8.07
N ILE A 220 -42.20 2.52 -8.57
CA ILE A 220 -41.22 1.44 -8.79
C ILE A 220 -40.91 0.73 -7.46
N ASN A 221 -40.55 1.49 -6.42
CA ASN A 221 -40.21 0.95 -5.09
C ASN A 221 -41.39 0.18 -4.48
N ARG A 222 -42.62 0.69 -4.61
CA ARG A 222 -43.84 -0.02 -4.16
C ARG A 222 -44.12 -1.28 -4.96
N ALA A 223 -43.90 -1.27 -6.28
CA ALA A 223 -44.13 -2.43 -7.16
C ALA A 223 -43.07 -3.53 -6.94
N ALA A 224 -41.84 -3.16 -6.63
CA ALA A 224 -40.73 -4.06 -6.33
C ALA A 224 -40.66 -4.49 -4.85
N GLY A 225 -41.54 -3.98 -3.98
CA GLY A 225 -41.55 -4.28 -2.54
C GLY A 225 -40.27 -3.90 -1.80
N SER A 226 -39.43 -3.03 -2.37
CA SER A 226 -38.07 -2.74 -1.93
C SER A 226 -37.67 -1.31 -2.31
N TYR A 227 -36.60 -0.78 -1.69
CA TYR A 227 -36.06 0.53 -2.05
C TYR A 227 -35.10 0.35 -3.25
N VAL A 228 -35.59 0.65 -4.46
CA VAL A 228 -34.87 0.41 -5.72
C VAL A 228 -34.17 1.66 -6.21
N ILE A 229 -34.88 2.79 -6.23
CA ILE A 229 -34.39 4.09 -6.72
C ILE A 229 -34.69 5.17 -5.69
N GLY A 230 -33.70 6.00 -5.38
CA GLY A 230 -33.78 7.12 -4.44
C GLY A 230 -32.67 7.08 -3.40
N ASP A 231 -32.41 8.23 -2.78
CA ASP A 231 -31.22 8.43 -1.97
C ASP A 231 -31.44 8.05 -0.51
N GLY A 232 -30.36 7.78 0.20
CA GLY A 232 -30.40 7.54 1.63
C GLY A 232 -30.88 8.78 2.40
N ALA A 233 -31.63 8.57 3.47
CA ALA A 233 -32.00 9.66 4.37
C ALA A 233 -30.79 10.09 5.20
N ASP A 234 -30.54 11.40 5.30
CA ASP A 234 -29.48 11.95 6.17
C ASP A 234 -29.70 11.59 7.64
N GLY A 235 -28.59 11.38 8.33
CA GLY A 235 -28.50 11.13 9.77
C GLY A 235 -28.99 12.31 10.62
N THR A 236 -29.40 11.99 11.84
CA THR A 236 -29.92 12.94 12.84
C THR A 236 -29.42 12.58 14.23
N ALA A 237 -29.45 13.50 15.19
CA ALA A 237 -29.06 13.23 16.59
C ALA A 237 -29.77 12.00 17.24
N ALA A 238 -30.92 11.57 16.73
CA ALA A 238 -31.64 10.38 17.21
C ALA A 238 -31.34 9.08 16.43
N HIS A 239 -30.79 9.21 15.22
CA HIS A 239 -30.39 8.12 14.32
C HIS A 239 -29.18 8.64 13.52
N PRO A 240 -27.96 8.57 14.07
CA PRO A 240 -26.83 9.37 13.57
C PRO A 240 -26.34 8.92 12.20
N ASP A 241 -26.46 7.63 11.87
CA ASP A 241 -25.98 7.09 10.61
C ASP A 241 -26.92 7.43 9.43
N GLY A 242 -26.32 7.77 8.30
CA GLY A 242 -27.01 7.98 7.03
C GLY A 242 -27.59 6.67 6.47
N GLY A 243 -28.81 6.75 5.94
CA GLY A 243 -29.49 5.63 5.32
C GLY A 243 -28.79 5.13 4.05
N ALA A 244 -28.92 3.83 3.76
CA ALA A 244 -28.50 3.28 2.47
C ALA A 244 -29.47 3.72 1.35
N ALA A 245 -28.91 3.90 0.15
CA ALA A 245 -29.64 4.27 -1.06
C ALA A 245 -30.51 3.14 -1.61
N GLY A 246 -31.27 3.45 -2.67
CA GLY A 246 -31.97 2.48 -3.49
C GLY A 246 -30.98 1.56 -4.20
N TRP A 247 -31.20 0.23 -4.13
CA TRP A 247 -30.19 -0.75 -4.54
C TRP A 247 -29.79 -0.69 -6.03
N LEU A 248 -30.57 0.00 -6.88
CA LEU A 248 -30.25 0.21 -8.29
C LEU A 248 -29.61 1.57 -8.57
N LEU A 249 -30.11 2.64 -7.96
CA LEU A 249 -29.72 4.02 -8.28
C LEU A 249 -30.04 4.99 -7.13
N GLY A 250 -29.03 5.72 -6.67
CA GLY A 250 -29.14 6.80 -5.69
C GLY A 250 -27.90 6.89 -4.80
N ASP A 251 -27.69 8.06 -4.21
CA ASP A 251 -26.57 8.35 -3.32
C ASP A 251 -26.89 7.97 -1.86
N GLY A 252 -25.87 7.67 -1.07
CA GLY A 252 -26.01 7.40 0.36
C GLY A 252 -26.33 8.67 1.16
N GLY A 253 -27.17 8.57 2.19
CA GLY A 253 -27.47 9.69 3.08
C GLY A 253 -26.23 10.07 3.91
N LYS A 254 -26.08 11.35 4.25
CA LYS A 254 -24.93 11.81 5.05
C LYS A 254 -25.04 11.37 6.51
N GLY A 255 -23.90 11.16 7.16
CA GLY A 255 -23.82 10.99 8.60
C GLY A 255 -24.13 12.28 9.36
N TRP A 256 -24.62 12.15 10.60
CA TRP A 256 -24.92 13.30 11.44
C TRP A 256 -23.63 13.93 12.01
N ASN A 257 -23.43 15.23 11.75
CA ASN A 257 -22.43 16.05 12.43
C ASN A 257 -22.80 16.22 13.90
N SER A 258 -22.05 15.59 14.79
CA SER A 258 -22.28 15.63 16.23
C SER A 258 -21.92 16.99 16.82
N THR A 259 -22.82 17.52 17.65
CA THR A 259 -22.58 18.72 18.46
C THR A 259 -22.41 18.39 19.95
N GLU A 260 -22.26 17.12 20.31
CA GLU A 260 -22.24 16.65 21.71
C GLU A 260 -20.86 16.09 22.07
N ALA A 261 -20.28 16.56 23.17
CA ALA A 261 -18.93 16.17 23.60
C ALA A 261 -18.86 14.67 23.93
N GLY A 262 -17.85 13.99 23.41
CA GLY A 262 -17.70 12.54 23.52
C GLY A 262 -18.63 11.71 22.61
N VAL A 263 -19.49 12.34 21.80
CA VAL A 263 -20.37 11.66 20.85
C VAL A 263 -19.78 11.76 19.45
N ALA A 264 -19.46 10.60 18.86
CA ALA A 264 -18.89 10.49 17.51
C ALA A 264 -19.88 10.96 16.45
N GLY A 265 -19.36 11.35 15.28
CA GLY A 265 -20.17 11.62 14.10
C GLY A 265 -20.77 10.34 13.51
N GLY A 266 -21.94 10.46 12.89
CA GLY A 266 -22.63 9.30 12.30
C GLY A 266 -21.93 8.77 11.04
N ALA A 267 -22.06 7.48 10.76
CA ALA A 267 -21.53 6.89 9.54
C ALA A 267 -22.30 7.34 8.29
N GLY A 268 -21.62 7.44 7.15
CA GLY A 268 -22.21 7.73 5.85
C GLY A 268 -22.94 6.53 5.26
N GLY A 269 -24.07 6.80 4.60
CA GLY A 269 -24.91 5.81 3.94
C GLY A 269 -24.24 5.17 2.72
N LYS A 270 -24.56 3.91 2.42
CA LYS A 270 -24.02 3.20 1.25
C LYS A 270 -24.87 3.46 0.00
N ALA A 271 -24.20 3.61 -1.14
CA ALA A 271 -24.83 3.73 -2.46
C ALA A 271 -25.51 2.42 -2.93
N GLY A 272 -26.25 2.52 -4.04
CA GLY A 272 -26.82 1.37 -4.75
C GLY A 272 -25.84 0.66 -5.70
N LEU A 273 -26.34 0.19 -6.84
CA LEU A 273 -25.51 -0.25 -7.96
C LEU A 273 -24.78 0.93 -8.63
N LEU A 274 -25.43 2.09 -8.65
CA LEU A 274 -24.93 3.35 -9.20
C LEU A 274 -25.24 4.48 -8.20
N GLY A 275 -24.21 5.24 -7.82
CA GLY A 275 -24.31 6.36 -6.87
C GLY A 275 -23.04 6.51 -6.02
N ASN A 276 -22.94 7.61 -5.29
CA ASN A 276 -21.88 7.87 -4.33
C ASN A 276 -22.29 7.44 -2.91
N GLY A 277 -21.31 7.10 -2.08
CA GLY A 277 -21.55 7.00 -0.65
C GLY A 277 -21.81 8.37 -0.02
N GLY A 278 -22.60 8.40 1.05
CA GLY A 278 -22.79 9.62 1.83
C GLY A 278 -21.55 9.97 2.64
N GLU A 279 -21.26 11.26 2.80
CA GLU A 279 -20.21 11.76 3.70
C GLU A 279 -20.44 11.25 5.14
N GLY A 280 -19.36 10.93 5.85
CA GLY A 280 -19.39 10.71 7.30
C GLY A 280 -19.61 12.02 8.06
N GLY A 281 -20.28 11.96 9.20
CA GLY A 281 -20.52 13.13 10.03
C GLY A 281 -19.30 13.51 10.87
N ASN A 282 -19.08 14.80 11.15
CA ASN A 282 -18.01 15.25 12.03
C ASN A 282 -18.30 14.86 13.50
N GLY A 283 -17.24 14.57 14.26
CA GLY A 283 -17.29 14.26 15.68
C GLY A 283 -17.50 15.49 16.57
N GLY A 284 -18.20 15.31 17.69
CA GLY A 284 -18.27 16.31 18.75
C GLY A 284 -16.94 16.42 19.52
N THR A 285 -16.83 17.39 20.43
CA THR A 285 -15.59 17.64 21.21
C THR A 285 -15.00 16.35 21.81
N ALA A 286 -13.73 16.07 21.51
CA ALA A 286 -12.99 14.86 21.89
C ALA A 286 -13.60 13.52 21.38
N ALA A 287 -14.31 13.53 20.25
CA ALA A 287 -14.94 12.34 19.67
C ALA A 287 -14.59 12.16 18.19
N ALA A 288 -14.54 10.90 17.75
CA ALA A 288 -14.15 10.56 16.38
C ALA A 288 -15.18 11.02 15.33
N GLY A 289 -14.69 11.27 14.12
CA GLY A 289 -15.52 11.44 12.93
C GLY A 289 -16.14 10.12 12.47
N GLY A 290 -17.27 10.21 11.79
CA GLY A 290 -17.96 9.08 11.20
C GLY A 290 -17.29 8.58 9.93
N ARG A 291 -17.29 7.26 9.71
CA ARG A 291 -16.79 6.67 8.45
C ARG A 291 -17.68 7.05 7.27
N GLY A 292 -17.07 7.45 6.15
CA GLY A 292 -17.75 7.71 4.88
C GLY A 292 -18.38 6.46 4.25
N GLY A 293 -19.47 6.67 3.50
CA GLY A 293 -20.27 5.62 2.91
C GLY A 293 -19.62 4.93 1.71
N ALA A 294 -19.93 3.65 1.50
CA ALA A 294 -19.41 2.92 0.34
C ALA A 294 -20.08 3.38 -0.98
N GLY A 295 -19.28 3.53 -2.04
CA GLY A 295 -19.72 3.88 -3.39
C GLY A 295 -20.37 2.72 -4.14
N GLY A 296 -21.03 3.04 -5.26
CA GLY A 296 -21.88 2.12 -6.01
C GLY A 296 -21.19 0.88 -6.59
N LEU A 297 -21.85 -0.28 -6.46
CA LEU A 297 -21.29 -1.60 -6.79
C LEU A 297 -20.90 -1.82 -8.27
N LEU A 298 -21.40 -0.99 -9.20
CA LEU A 298 -20.98 -0.98 -10.61
C LEU A 298 -20.11 0.25 -10.90
N MET A 299 -20.59 1.43 -10.52
CA MET A 299 -19.87 2.71 -10.61
C MET A 299 -20.30 3.64 -9.47
N GLY A 300 -19.33 4.23 -8.76
CA GLY A 300 -19.60 5.18 -7.69
C GLY A 300 -18.36 5.85 -7.12
N ILE A 301 -18.53 6.90 -6.32
CA ILE A 301 -17.45 7.48 -5.49
C ILE A 301 -17.76 7.15 -4.03
N GLY A 302 -16.75 6.91 -3.20
CA GLY A 302 -16.94 6.79 -1.76
C GLY A 302 -17.36 8.13 -1.16
N GLY A 303 -18.12 8.10 -0.06
CA GLY A 303 -18.29 9.29 0.76
C GLY A 303 -17.01 9.58 1.53
N ASP A 304 -16.67 10.85 1.71
CA ASP A 304 -15.53 11.27 2.52
C ASP A 304 -15.80 10.96 4.01
N GLY A 305 -14.75 10.74 4.80
CA GLY A 305 -14.84 10.61 6.25
C GLY A 305 -15.09 11.96 6.92
N GLY A 306 -15.83 11.97 8.03
CA GLY A 306 -16.04 13.19 8.82
C GLY A 306 -14.83 13.54 9.71
N ASP A 307 -14.68 14.81 10.07
CA ASP A 307 -13.55 15.25 10.90
C ASP A 307 -13.70 14.80 12.36
N GLY A 308 -12.58 14.52 13.02
CA GLY A 308 -12.49 14.30 14.47
C GLY A 308 -12.62 15.60 15.26
N GLY A 309 -13.42 15.57 16.33
CA GLY A 309 -13.65 16.75 17.15
C GLY A 309 -12.46 17.07 18.07
N ALA A 310 -11.99 18.32 18.04
CA ALA A 310 -10.94 18.83 18.93
C ALA A 310 -11.29 18.62 20.42
N GLY A 311 -10.29 18.39 21.28
CA GLY A 311 -10.52 17.91 22.64
C GLY A 311 -9.30 17.91 23.56
N GLN A 312 -9.42 17.27 24.74
CA GLN A 312 -8.28 16.99 25.64
C GLN A 312 -7.44 15.79 25.16
N VAL A 313 -8.07 14.91 24.40
CA VAL A 313 -7.44 14.10 23.35
C VAL A 313 -8.26 14.43 22.09
N GLY A 314 -7.59 14.63 20.96
CA GLY A 314 -8.26 14.85 19.69
C GLY A 314 -9.04 13.62 19.24
N GLY A 315 -10.27 13.82 18.75
CA GLY A 315 -10.99 12.75 18.07
C GLY A 315 -10.25 12.31 16.79
N ALA A 316 -10.21 11.01 16.50
CA ALA A 316 -9.67 10.53 15.24
C ALA A 316 -10.59 10.94 14.06
N GLY A 317 -9.99 11.20 12.90
CA GLY A 317 -10.72 11.41 11.66
C GLY A 317 -11.43 10.13 11.20
N GLY A 318 -12.61 10.28 10.58
CA GLY A 318 -13.36 9.17 10.03
C GLY A 318 -12.67 8.57 8.81
N PHE A 319 -12.72 7.24 8.65
CA PHE A 319 -12.25 6.59 7.42
C PHE A 319 -13.07 7.02 6.21
N GLY A 320 -12.42 7.10 5.04
CA GLY A 320 -13.11 7.24 3.76
C GLY A 320 -13.96 6.03 3.40
N GLY A 321 -14.90 6.24 2.49
CA GLY A 321 -15.76 5.20 1.93
C GLY A 321 -15.09 4.45 0.78
N ASP A 322 -15.20 3.12 0.77
CA ASP A 322 -14.66 2.27 -0.31
C ASP A 322 -15.54 2.39 -1.57
N ALA A 323 -14.92 2.46 -2.74
CA ALA A 323 -15.58 2.55 -4.05
C ALA A 323 -15.18 1.39 -4.96
N THR A 324 -15.22 0.17 -4.42
CA THR A 324 -14.76 -1.08 -5.06
C THR A 324 -15.68 -1.61 -6.18
N GLY A 325 -16.33 -0.70 -6.93
CA GLY A 325 -17.27 -1.00 -8.00
C GLY A 325 -16.63 -1.79 -9.17
N LEU A 326 -17.45 -2.58 -9.88
CA LEU A 326 -16.96 -3.51 -10.91
C LEU A 326 -16.27 -2.83 -12.11
N VAL A 327 -16.67 -1.61 -12.48
CA VAL A 327 -16.14 -0.90 -13.66
C VAL A 327 -15.31 0.31 -13.26
N PHE A 328 -15.84 1.18 -12.40
CA PHE A 328 -15.24 2.42 -11.97
C PHE A 328 -15.53 2.69 -10.50
N GLY A 329 -14.61 3.38 -9.83
CA GLY A 329 -14.92 4.02 -8.56
C GLY A 329 -13.72 4.59 -7.85
N ILE A 330 -13.91 5.74 -7.21
CA ILE A 330 -12.86 6.49 -6.52
C ILE A 330 -13.20 6.51 -5.03
N GLY A 331 -12.27 6.11 -4.17
CA GLY A 331 -12.49 6.15 -2.72
C GLY A 331 -12.77 7.56 -2.21
N GLY A 332 -13.55 7.67 -1.13
CA GLY A 332 -13.68 8.94 -0.40
C GLY A 332 -12.41 9.25 0.37
N ALA A 333 -12.11 10.52 0.59
CA ALA A 333 -11.00 10.94 1.45
C ALA A 333 -11.25 10.54 2.90
N GLY A 334 -10.20 10.41 3.70
CA GLY A 334 -10.31 10.37 5.15
C GLY A 334 -10.58 11.76 5.74
N GLY A 335 -11.27 11.83 6.87
CA GLY A 335 -11.48 13.08 7.60
C GLY A 335 -10.27 13.47 8.44
N ASP A 336 -10.17 14.75 8.79
CA ASP A 336 -9.03 15.27 9.57
C ASP A 336 -9.12 14.87 11.06
N GLY A 337 -7.98 14.78 11.73
CA GLY A 337 -7.86 14.55 13.16
C GLY A 337 -8.12 15.81 13.99
N GLY A 338 -8.81 15.66 15.12
CA GLY A 338 -9.09 16.76 16.04
C GLY A 338 -7.84 17.27 16.75
N ALA A 339 -7.69 18.59 16.92
CA ALA A 339 -6.58 19.16 17.69
C ALA A 339 -6.77 19.01 19.22
N GLY A 340 -5.68 18.94 19.97
CA GLY A 340 -5.70 18.84 21.44
C GLY A 340 -4.31 18.94 22.07
N PRO A 341 -4.17 18.74 23.40
CA PRO A 341 -2.89 18.44 24.04
C PRO A 341 -2.20 17.28 23.33
N ASP A 342 -2.94 16.19 23.11
CA ASP A 342 -2.61 15.10 22.19
C ASP A 342 -3.57 15.16 21.00
N GLY A 343 -3.01 15.20 19.78
CA GLY A 343 -3.79 15.24 18.54
C GLY A 343 -4.53 13.93 18.25
N GLY A 344 -5.63 14.02 17.50
CA GLY A 344 -6.30 12.85 16.93
C GLY A 344 -5.62 12.40 15.64
N ARG A 345 -5.55 11.09 15.39
CA ARG A 345 -5.04 10.54 14.12
C ARG A 345 -5.94 10.95 12.95
N GLY A 346 -5.36 11.18 11.78
CA GLY A 346 -6.12 11.31 10.54
C GLY A 346 -6.83 10.00 10.14
N GLY A 347 -7.95 10.11 9.43
CA GLY A 347 -8.65 8.95 8.87
C GLY A 347 -7.99 8.45 7.58
N ASN A 348 -7.91 7.13 7.36
CA ASN A 348 -7.43 6.59 6.06
C ASN A 348 -8.45 6.86 4.96
N GLY A 349 -7.97 7.12 3.73
CA GLY A 349 -8.80 7.18 2.53
C GLY A 349 -9.35 5.81 2.12
N GLY A 350 -10.46 5.79 1.38
CA GLY A 350 -11.10 4.55 0.92
C GLY A 350 -10.46 3.93 -0.33
N ASP A 351 -10.63 2.63 -0.51
CA ASP A 351 -10.11 1.91 -1.68
C ASP A 351 -10.90 2.21 -2.97
N GLY A 352 -10.20 2.29 -4.10
CA GLY A 352 -10.79 2.45 -5.43
C GLY A 352 -11.29 1.14 -6.08
N ALA A 353 -11.98 1.28 -7.21
CA ALA A 353 -12.33 0.15 -8.07
C ALA A 353 -11.09 -0.49 -8.71
N ARG A 354 -11.03 -1.83 -8.71
CA ARG A 354 -9.88 -2.63 -9.19
C ARG A 354 -9.41 -2.35 -10.63
N LEU A 355 -10.25 -1.76 -11.48
CA LEU A 355 -9.92 -1.41 -12.86
C LEU A 355 -9.72 0.11 -13.03
N LEU A 356 -10.80 0.88 -13.11
CA LEU A 356 -10.78 2.34 -13.23
C LEU A 356 -11.09 3.00 -11.88
N GLY A 357 -10.18 2.89 -10.92
CA GLY A 357 -10.34 3.51 -9.61
C GLY A 357 -9.08 4.12 -9.06
N ASN A 358 -9.21 5.29 -8.46
CA ASN A 358 -8.19 5.85 -7.57
C ASN A 358 -8.60 5.54 -6.12
N GLY A 359 -7.64 5.46 -5.20
CA GLY A 359 -7.93 5.64 -3.79
C GLY A 359 -8.44 7.04 -3.48
N GLY A 360 -9.03 7.20 -2.30
CA GLY A 360 -9.16 8.51 -1.66
C GLY A 360 -7.90 8.86 -0.88
N ASP A 361 -7.65 10.15 -0.67
CA ASP A 361 -6.50 10.64 0.09
C ASP A 361 -6.70 10.42 1.60
N GLY A 362 -5.62 10.28 2.36
CA GLY A 362 -5.68 10.23 3.83
C GLY A 362 -5.89 11.61 4.44
N GLY A 363 -6.70 11.70 5.51
CA GLY A 363 -6.92 12.95 6.23
C GLY A 363 -5.72 13.37 7.08
N ASP A 364 -5.57 14.68 7.32
CA ASP A 364 -4.48 15.24 8.12
C ASP A 364 -4.64 14.88 9.60
N ALA A 365 -3.53 14.86 10.34
CA ALA A 365 -3.55 14.63 11.77
C ALA A 365 -3.83 15.90 12.58
N GLY A 366 -4.48 15.70 13.74
CA GLY A 366 -4.73 16.74 14.71
C GLY A 366 -3.44 17.30 15.31
N LYS A 367 -3.43 18.61 15.56
CA LYS A 367 -2.30 19.30 16.19
C LYS A 367 -2.24 19.00 17.69
N SER A 368 -1.08 18.50 18.14
CA SER A 368 -0.74 18.33 19.56
C SER A 368 -0.33 19.67 20.20
N GLY A 369 -0.23 19.72 21.53
CA GLY A 369 0.13 20.93 22.29
C GLY A 369 -0.97 22.01 22.35
N VAL A 370 -2.18 21.73 21.84
CA VAL A 370 -3.29 22.68 21.73
C VAL A 370 -4.15 22.63 23.00
N GLY A 371 -3.93 23.57 23.92
CA GLY A 371 -4.72 23.70 25.16
C GLY A 371 -4.12 22.95 26.37
N GLY A 372 -3.05 22.20 26.17
CA GLY A 372 -2.25 21.54 27.21
C GLY A 372 -0.90 21.09 26.66
N THR A 373 -0.03 20.55 27.50
CA THR A 373 1.20 19.89 27.05
C THR A 373 0.85 18.53 26.44
N ALA A 374 1.50 18.15 25.33
CA ALA A 374 1.42 16.79 24.80
C ALA A 374 1.95 15.76 25.80
N THR A 375 1.34 14.58 25.79
CA THR A 375 1.68 13.41 26.60
C THR A 375 2.12 12.21 25.74
N THR A 376 1.78 12.20 24.44
CA THR A 376 2.23 11.22 23.45
C THR A 376 3.21 11.80 22.43
N LEU A 377 3.72 10.93 21.55
CA LEU A 377 4.28 11.34 20.25
C LEU A 377 3.20 12.07 19.41
N PRO A 378 3.58 12.77 18.32
CA PRO A 378 2.63 13.38 17.39
C PRO A 378 1.51 12.45 16.93
N ALA A 379 0.38 13.02 16.50
CA ALA A 379 -0.62 12.25 15.79
C ALA A 379 -0.17 12.02 14.34
N LEU A 380 -0.31 10.79 13.83
CA LEU A 380 -0.04 10.47 12.44
C LEU A 380 -1.24 10.77 11.54
N GLY A 381 -0.97 11.07 10.27
CA GLY A 381 -2.01 11.20 9.25
C GLY A 381 -2.66 9.86 8.89
N GLY A 382 -3.73 9.90 8.11
CA GLY A 382 -4.30 8.71 7.51
C GLY A 382 -3.49 8.21 6.32
N ALA A 383 -3.49 6.90 6.08
CA ALA A 383 -3.03 6.33 4.82
C ALA A 383 -3.94 6.76 3.66
N GLY A 384 -3.38 6.93 2.46
CA GLY A 384 -4.18 6.93 1.24
C GLY A 384 -4.80 5.55 0.98
N GLY A 385 -5.90 5.51 0.22
CA GLY A 385 -6.51 4.24 -0.22
C GLY A 385 -5.87 3.67 -1.49
N ASN A 386 -6.12 2.40 -1.79
CA ASN A 386 -5.50 1.71 -2.93
C ASN A 386 -6.10 2.14 -4.28
N GLY A 387 -5.22 2.33 -5.27
CA GLY A 387 -5.60 2.48 -6.66
C GLY A 387 -5.89 1.14 -7.35
N GLY A 388 -6.79 1.14 -8.32
CA GLY A 388 -6.95 0.05 -9.28
C GLY A 388 -5.86 0.05 -10.36
N LEU A 389 -5.88 -0.97 -11.22
CA LEU A 389 -4.88 -1.20 -12.27
C LEU A 389 -4.63 0.01 -13.20
N LEU A 390 -5.61 0.90 -13.40
CA LEU A 390 -5.55 2.07 -14.28
C LEU A 390 -5.78 3.41 -13.55
N GLY A 391 -5.73 3.42 -12.22
CA GLY A 391 -5.80 4.63 -11.40
C GLY A 391 -4.59 4.79 -10.51
N THR A 392 -4.72 5.61 -9.47
CA THR A 392 -3.64 5.95 -8.52
C THR A 392 -4.02 5.61 -7.09
N HIS A 393 -3.04 5.32 -6.25
CA HIS A 393 -3.19 5.43 -4.80
C HIS A 393 -3.61 6.85 -4.41
N GLY A 394 -4.22 7.03 -3.24
CA GLY A 394 -4.41 8.35 -2.63
C GLY A 394 -3.12 8.88 -1.99
N ASP A 395 -3.03 10.19 -1.83
CA ASP A 395 -1.92 10.80 -1.07
C ASP A 395 -2.05 10.49 0.45
N VAL A 396 -0.95 10.52 1.20
CA VAL A 396 -0.95 10.30 2.66
C VAL A 396 -1.20 11.62 3.40
N GLY A 397 -2.01 11.59 4.46
CA GLY A 397 -2.28 12.77 5.28
C GLY A 397 -1.06 13.22 6.08
N HIS A 398 -0.96 14.51 6.37
CA HIS A 398 0.16 15.08 7.11
C HIS A 398 0.11 14.74 8.61
N PHE A 399 1.29 14.66 9.24
CA PHE A 399 1.42 14.44 10.69
C PHE A 399 1.18 15.71 11.52
N GLY A 400 0.86 15.51 12.79
CA GLY A 400 0.39 16.55 13.71
C GLY A 400 1.52 17.43 14.25
N THR A 401 1.46 18.73 13.97
CA THR A 401 2.44 19.69 14.53
C THR A 401 2.14 20.02 15.99
N GLY A 402 3.17 20.12 16.85
CA GLY A 402 3.07 20.83 18.14
C GLY A 402 3.79 20.19 19.33
N THR A 403 4.20 18.93 19.22
CA THR A 403 5.08 18.27 20.20
C THR A 403 6.51 18.81 20.11
N VAL A 404 7.21 18.90 21.24
CA VAL A 404 8.65 19.26 21.27
C VAL A 404 9.46 17.99 21.09
N ILE A 405 10.07 17.83 19.90
CA ILE A 405 11.05 16.77 19.62
C ILE A 405 12.31 17.02 20.49
N PRO A 406 12.70 16.08 21.38
CA PRO A 406 13.99 16.14 22.05
C PRO A 406 15.13 15.79 21.07
N GLY A 407 16.31 16.41 21.20
CA GLY A 407 17.55 15.86 20.64
C GLY A 407 17.96 16.26 19.22
N SER A 408 17.16 17.02 18.45
CA SER A 408 17.39 17.36 17.02
C SER A 408 18.58 18.27 16.68
N SER A 409 19.66 18.22 17.47
CA SER A 409 20.92 18.96 17.29
C SER A 409 22.10 18.13 16.75
N GLY A 410 21.93 16.82 16.56
CA GLY A 410 22.95 15.95 15.99
C GLY A 410 22.96 15.98 14.46
N THR A 411 23.88 16.73 13.84
CA THR A 411 24.11 16.62 12.40
C THR A 411 24.97 15.39 12.09
N GLY A 412 24.32 14.26 11.83
CA GLY A 412 24.95 13.05 11.27
C GLY A 412 25.34 13.22 9.81
N LEU A 413 25.22 12.14 9.02
CA LEU A 413 25.33 12.22 7.57
C LEU A 413 24.01 12.72 6.94
N SER A 414 24.12 13.33 5.76
CA SER A 414 23.00 13.89 4.97
C SER A 414 23.30 13.73 3.47
N THR A 415 22.33 14.01 2.60
CA THR A 415 22.45 13.83 1.14
C THR A 415 22.79 15.14 0.43
N THR A 416 23.59 15.06 -0.63
CA THR A 416 23.91 16.18 -1.53
C THR A 416 23.89 15.66 -2.97
N GLY A 417 22.71 15.72 -3.60
CA GLY A 417 22.45 15.04 -4.87
C GLY A 417 22.76 13.55 -4.76
N THR A 418 23.54 13.01 -5.69
CA THR A 418 23.96 11.60 -5.71
C THR A 418 24.99 11.18 -4.65
N TRP A 419 25.36 12.05 -3.70
CA TRP A 419 26.37 11.76 -2.68
C TRP A 419 25.84 11.78 -1.24
N ILE A 420 26.33 10.85 -0.42
CA ILE A 420 26.27 10.94 1.04
C ILE A 420 27.37 11.90 1.50
N THR A 421 27.04 12.82 2.40
CA THR A 421 27.91 13.92 2.83
C THR A 421 27.85 14.17 4.33
N ASN A 422 28.96 14.60 4.92
CA ASN A 422 29.00 15.07 6.32
C ASN A 422 28.78 16.59 6.43
N SER A 423 28.76 17.13 7.65
CA SER A 423 28.51 18.54 7.95
C SER A 423 29.59 19.52 7.45
N ASP A 424 30.82 19.06 7.15
CA ASP A 424 31.83 19.85 6.41
C ASP A 424 31.56 19.89 4.89
N GLY A 425 30.56 19.14 4.42
CA GLY A 425 30.22 18.90 3.02
C GLY A 425 31.26 18.06 2.29
N GLN A 426 31.98 17.18 3.00
CA GLN A 426 32.84 16.16 2.40
C GLN A 426 31.97 15.01 1.92
N VAL A 427 32.32 14.40 0.78
CA VAL A 427 31.70 13.13 0.35
C VAL A 427 32.20 12.01 1.27
N VAL A 428 31.27 11.20 1.77
CA VAL A 428 31.56 10.05 2.64
C VAL A 428 31.21 8.76 1.89
N ILE A 429 32.16 7.84 1.82
CA ILE A 429 31.94 6.48 1.28
C ILE A 429 31.93 5.50 2.45
N LEU A 430 30.99 4.58 2.42
CA LEU A 430 30.66 3.68 3.51
C LEU A 430 30.80 2.23 3.04
N HIS A 431 31.81 1.50 3.52
CA HIS A 431 32.07 0.10 3.18
C HIS A 431 32.03 -0.75 4.46
N GLY A 432 31.24 -1.82 4.48
CA GLY A 432 30.84 -2.48 5.72
C GLY A 432 30.17 -3.85 5.58
N VAL A 433 29.47 -4.26 6.64
CA VAL A 433 28.82 -5.58 6.79
C VAL A 433 27.36 -5.45 7.23
N ASN A 434 26.55 -6.47 6.99
CA ASN A 434 25.28 -6.68 7.66
C ASN A 434 25.49 -7.48 8.96
N GLU A 435 24.89 -7.07 10.07
CA GLU A 435 24.77 -7.87 11.30
C GLU A 435 23.28 -7.94 11.68
N VAL A 436 22.67 -9.11 11.48
CA VAL A 436 21.22 -9.32 11.60
C VAL A 436 20.97 -10.63 12.34
N TYR A 437 20.58 -10.56 13.61
CA TYR A 437 20.29 -11.76 14.40
C TYR A 437 18.81 -12.16 14.28
N LYS A 438 18.52 -13.10 13.36
CA LYS A 438 17.16 -13.44 12.89
C LYS A 438 16.32 -14.31 13.86
N ILE A 439 16.80 -14.59 15.08
CA ILE A 439 16.13 -15.44 16.08
C ILE A 439 15.95 -14.67 17.41
N ALA A 440 14.80 -14.83 18.06
CA ALA A 440 14.53 -14.26 19.39
C ALA A 440 15.66 -14.56 20.40
N PRO A 441 16.22 -13.56 21.11
CA PRO A 441 15.67 -12.22 21.36
C PRO A 441 15.92 -11.16 20.27
N TYR A 442 16.46 -11.51 19.10
CA TYR A 442 16.75 -10.62 17.97
C TYR A 442 17.83 -9.55 18.25
N ASP A 443 18.63 -9.77 19.29
CA ASP A 443 19.73 -8.93 19.74
C ASP A 443 21.08 -9.55 19.31
N PRO A 444 21.95 -8.85 18.56
CA PRO A 444 23.29 -9.33 18.18
C PRO A 444 24.17 -9.78 19.36
N ALA A 445 24.03 -9.17 20.55
CA ALA A 445 24.76 -9.61 21.74
C ALA A 445 24.35 -11.02 22.20
N ALA A 446 23.20 -11.56 21.75
CA ALA A 446 22.81 -12.95 21.93
C ALA A 446 23.46 -13.91 20.90
N SER A 447 23.89 -13.40 19.73
CA SER A 447 24.77 -14.14 18.81
C SER A 447 26.18 -14.26 19.42
N GLY A 448 26.64 -13.19 20.07
CA GLY A 448 27.95 -13.04 20.70
C GLY A 448 28.63 -11.70 20.37
N PHE A 449 28.06 -10.92 19.43
CA PHE A 449 28.63 -9.67 18.92
C PHE A 449 28.99 -8.69 20.05
N SER A 450 30.21 -8.15 19.97
CA SER A 450 30.90 -7.52 21.11
C SER A 450 31.93 -6.45 20.70
N GLU A 451 32.59 -5.87 21.70
CA GLU A 451 33.70 -4.91 21.53
C GLU A 451 34.82 -5.46 20.63
N ASP A 452 35.18 -6.74 20.78
CA ASP A 452 36.22 -7.42 19.98
C ASP A 452 35.86 -7.43 18.48
N ASP A 453 34.56 -7.51 18.16
CA ASP A 453 34.01 -7.51 16.79
C ASP A 453 34.03 -6.10 16.17
N ALA A 454 33.69 -5.07 16.96
CA ALA A 454 33.81 -3.68 16.56
C ALA A 454 35.28 -3.25 16.35
N GLU A 455 36.19 -3.63 17.25
CA GLU A 455 37.65 -3.44 17.07
C GLU A 455 38.13 -4.12 15.79
N PHE A 456 37.69 -5.36 15.51
CA PHE A 456 38.05 -6.10 14.31
C PHE A 456 37.57 -5.42 13.02
N LEU A 457 36.32 -4.92 12.99
CA LEU A 457 35.77 -4.22 11.84
C LEU A 457 36.55 -2.93 11.55
N ALA A 458 36.80 -2.10 12.57
CA ALA A 458 37.56 -0.86 12.43
C ALA A 458 39.04 -1.11 12.05
N ALA A 459 39.69 -2.12 12.63
CA ALA A 459 41.07 -2.50 12.30
C ALA A 459 41.24 -2.99 10.85
N ASN A 460 40.19 -3.56 10.27
CA ASN A 460 40.13 -3.96 8.85
C ASN A 460 39.58 -2.85 7.94
N GLY A 461 39.24 -1.69 8.49
CA GLY A 461 38.93 -0.48 7.74
C GLY A 461 37.47 -0.35 7.30
N PHE A 462 36.56 -1.18 7.82
CA PHE A 462 35.11 -0.98 7.65
C PHE A 462 34.65 0.24 8.46
N ASN A 463 33.63 0.95 7.97
CA ASN A 463 33.09 2.15 8.64
C ASN A 463 31.55 2.22 8.65
N VAL A 464 30.86 1.13 8.30
CA VAL A 464 29.40 1.01 8.46
C VAL A 464 28.99 -0.41 8.84
N VAL A 465 27.90 -0.54 9.60
CA VAL A 465 27.13 -1.77 9.77
C VAL A 465 25.67 -1.49 9.38
N ARG A 466 25.06 -2.37 8.58
CA ARG A 466 23.59 -2.45 8.46
C ARG A 466 23.12 -3.40 9.58
N LEU A 467 22.45 -2.83 10.56
CA LEU A 467 22.10 -3.46 11.83
C LEU A 467 20.62 -3.85 11.82
N GLY A 468 20.37 -5.16 11.96
CA GLY A 468 19.02 -5.72 11.89
C GLY A 468 18.13 -5.33 13.07
N VAL A 469 16.95 -4.80 12.76
CA VAL A 469 15.86 -4.46 13.67
C VAL A 469 14.64 -5.28 13.26
N ILE A 470 14.03 -6.02 14.17
CA ILE A 470 12.93 -6.94 13.84
C ILE A 470 11.59 -6.37 14.37
N TRP A 471 10.58 -6.23 13.51
CA TRP A 471 9.25 -5.70 13.94
C TRP A 471 8.65 -6.52 15.08
N ALA A 472 8.77 -7.86 15.06
CA ALA A 472 8.33 -8.73 16.15
C ALA A 472 9.09 -8.56 17.47
N ALA A 473 10.24 -7.87 17.47
CA ALA A 473 11.00 -7.48 18.66
C ALA A 473 10.65 -6.05 19.10
N VAL A 474 10.43 -5.12 18.16
CA VAL A 474 10.01 -3.75 18.47
C VAL A 474 8.56 -3.69 18.99
N GLU A 475 7.64 -4.47 18.42
CA GLU A 475 6.20 -4.48 18.75
C GLU A 475 5.69 -5.93 18.97
N PRO A 476 6.10 -6.61 20.05
CA PRO A 476 5.75 -8.01 20.31
C PRO A 476 4.25 -8.22 20.60
N GLU A 477 3.56 -7.23 21.17
CA GLU A 477 2.10 -7.19 21.31
C GLU A 477 1.52 -5.93 20.62
N PRO A 478 0.28 -5.96 20.09
CA PRO A 478 -0.27 -4.84 19.30
C PRO A 478 -0.27 -3.51 20.07
N GLY A 479 0.45 -2.50 19.56
CA GLY A 479 0.59 -1.19 20.19
C GLY A 479 1.44 -1.17 21.46
N VAL A 480 2.25 -2.20 21.72
CA VAL A 480 3.14 -2.31 22.89
C VAL A 480 4.58 -2.40 22.42
N TYR A 481 5.31 -1.29 22.55
CA TYR A 481 6.69 -1.19 22.06
C TYR A 481 7.74 -1.60 23.11
N ASP A 482 8.67 -2.48 22.75
CA ASP A 482 9.73 -2.94 23.64
C ASP A 482 10.91 -1.95 23.68
N THR A 483 10.85 -1.04 24.65
CA THR A 483 11.90 -0.05 24.91
C THR A 483 13.21 -0.66 25.44
N ALA A 484 13.20 -1.90 25.93
CA ALA A 484 14.42 -2.58 26.37
C ALA A 484 15.17 -3.21 25.18
N TYR A 485 14.44 -3.71 24.16
CA TYR A 485 15.05 -4.11 22.88
C TYR A 485 15.72 -2.92 22.19
N LEU A 486 15.02 -1.79 22.05
CA LEU A 486 15.58 -0.57 21.45
C LEU A 486 16.82 -0.07 22.21
N ALA A 487 16.78 -0.06 23.54
CA ALA A 487 17.93 0.31 24.37
C ALA A 487 19.11 -0.70 24.31
N SER A 488 18.89 -1.94 23.87
CA SER A 488 19.97 -2.89 23.57
C SER A 488 20.64 -2.54 22.23
N LEU A 489 19.83 -2.26 21.21
CA LEU A 489 20.33 -1.75 19.93
C LEU A 489 21.09 -0.43 20.09
N GLU A 490 20.64 0.49 20.96
CA GLU A 490 21.37 1.73 21.29
C GLU A 490 22.78 1.45 21.84
N GLN A 491 22.97 0.40 22.65
CA GLN A 491 24.28 -0.01 23.14
C GLN A 491 25.18 -0.54 22.01
N THR A 492 24.62 -1.30 21.05
CA THR A 492 25.35 -1.74 19.85
C THR A 492 25.71 -0.54 18.94
N VAL A 493 24.80 0.42 18.74
CA VAL A 493 25.07 1.65 17.98
C VAL A 493 26.18 2.46 18.64
N GLN A 494 26.17 2.63 19.96
CA GLN A 494 27.22 3.37 20.67
C GLN A 494 28.58 2.66 20.63
N MET A 495 28.61 1.33 20.78
CA MET A 495 29.81 0.51 20.62
C MET A 495 30.44 0.72 19.23
N LEU A 496 29.63 0.61 18.17
CA LEU A 496 30.09 0.85 16.80
C LEU A 496 30.58 2.30 16.62
N ALA A 497 29.86 3.28 17.17
CA ALA A 497 30.22 4.69 17.10
C ALA A 497 31.56 5.02 17.78
N ASP A 498 31.87 4.39 18.91
CA ASP A 498 33.14 4.59 19.65
C ASP A 498 34.35 4.06 18.85
N HIS A 499 34.15 3.10 17.94
CA HIS A 499 35.13 2.64 16.95
C HIS A 499 35.10 3.39 15.62
N GLY A 500 34.24 4.41 15.48
CA GLY A 500 34.10 5.21 14.26
C GLY A 500 33.31 4.53 13.14
N ILE A 501 32.47 3.55 13.49
CA ILE A 501 31.60 2.80 12.57
C ILE A 501 30.18 3.37 12.65
N TYR A 502 29.63 3.75 11.50
CA TYR A 502 28.25 4.22 11.39
C TYR A 502 27.24 3.05 11.41
N THR A 503 26.00 3.32 11.83
CA THR A 503 24.90 2.32 11.77
C THR A 503 23.79 2.76 10.84
N LEU A 504 23.44 1.90 9.88
CA LEU A 504 22.17 1.93 9.15
C LEU A 504 21.20 0.97 9.86
N LEU A 505 20.07 1.45 10.36
CA LEU A 505 19.08 0.60 11.04
C LEU A 505 18.10 0.02 10.01
N ASP A 506 18.06 -1.30 9.88
CA ASP A 506 17.27 -2.03 8.89
C ASP A 506 16.10 -2.76 9.52
N MET A 507 14.87 -2.48 9.07
CA MET A 507 13.68 -3.23 9.52
C MET A 507 13.56 -4.57 8.77
N HIS A 508 14.44 -5.49 9.16
CA HIS A 508 14.68 -6.73 8.45
C HIS A 508 13.47 -7.68 8.50
N GLN A 509 13.25 -8.38 7.40
CA GLN A 509 12.30 -9.47 7.29
C GLN A 509 12.77 -10.46 6.23
N ASP A 510 12.40 -11.72 6.41
CA ASP A 510 12.32 -12.69 5.32
C ASP A 510 11.06 -13.52 5.45
N LEU A 511 10.48 -13.87 4.31
CA LEU A 511 9.25 -14.66 4.23
C LEU A 511 8.10 -14.05 5.07
N TYR A 512 8.04 -12.72 5.19
CA TYR A 512 7.11 -11.92 6.03
C TYR A 512 7.33 -12.06 7.55
N GLY A 513 7.58 -13.26 8.08
CA GLY A 513 7.66 -13.48 9.52
C GLY A 513 7.68 -14.93 9.98
N GLY A 514 7.82 -15.11 11.30
CA GLY A 514 7.96 -16.43 11.98
C GLY A 514 6.89 -17.46 11.65
N THR A 515 5.66 -17.01 11.34
CA THR A 515 4.55 -17.88 10.90
C THR A 515 4.88 -18.68 9.63
N PHE A 516 5.80 -18.22 8.79
CA PHE A 516 6.16 -18.83 7.51
C PHE A 516 7.57 -19.44 7.48
N ALA A 517 8.22 -19.53 8.66
CA ALA A 517 9.60 -19.96 8.86
C ALA A 517 10.66 -19.01 8.26
N GLY A 518 10.41 -17.71 8.35
CA GLY A 518 11.42 -16.64 8.35
C GLY A 518 11.21 -15.71 9.55
N GLU A 519 11.36 -14.41 9.38
CA GLU A 519 11.40 -13.41 10.45
C GLU A 519 10.93 -12.03 9.96
N GLY A 520 10.88 -11.04 10.86
CA GLY A 520 10.31 -9.72 10.59
C GLY A 520 8.99 -9.51 11.35
N ALA A 521 7.84 -9.68 10.68
CA ALA A 521 6.54 -9.32 11.25
C ALA A 521 6.10 -10.25 12.41
N PRO A 522 5.43 -9.70 13.45
CA PRO A 522 4.87 -10.48 14.54
C PRO A 522 3.63 -11.31 14.12
N GLU A 523 3.31 -12.35 14.90
CA GLU A 523 2.14 -13.21 14.63
C GLU A 523 0.82 -12.41 14.63
N TRP A 524 0.68 -11.40 15.49
CA TRP A 524 -0.52 -10.56 15.55
C TRP A 524 -0.73 -9.72 14.28
N ALA A 525 0.34 -9.38 13.56
CA ALA A 525 0.32 -8.71 12.26
C ALA A 525 0.18 -9.70 11.08
N THR A 526 0.19 -11.02 11.34
CA THR A 526 0.30 -12.05 10.30
C THR A 526 -1.05 -12.68 9.93
N GLN A 527 -1.71 -12.07 8.95
CA GLN A 527 -3.05 -12.49 8.51
C GLN A 527 -2.96 -13.57 7.41
N THR A 528 -3.06 -14.85 7.77
CA THR A 528 -2.90 -16.00 6.83
C THR A 528 -4.12 -16.31 5.93
N GLY A 529 -5.28 -15.72 6.24
CA GLY A 529 -6.56 -16.01 5.55
C GLY A 529 -7.09 -17.44 5.72
N GLY A 530 -6.46 -18.27 6.56
CA GLY A 530 -6.76 -19.70 6.68
C GLY A 530 -6.34 -20.53 5.45
N LEU A 531 -5.48 -19.98 4.58
CA LEU A 531 -4.96 -20.69 3.41
C LEU A 531 -3.87 -21.71 3.80
N PRO A 532 -3.50 -22.66 2.91
CA PRO A 532 -2.46 -23.64 3.20
C PRO A 532 -1.10 -22.98 3.45
N ASN A 533 -0.64 -22.99 4.70
CA ASN A 533 0.73 -22.63 5.05
C ASN A 533 1.62 -23.87 4.85
N GLN A 534 2.39 -23.91 3.77
CA GLN A 534 3.36 -24.96 3.47
C GLN A 534 4.73 -24.31 3.31
N ASN A 535 5.73 -24.82 4.03
CA ASN A 535 7.10 -24.36 3.92
C ASN A 535 7.77 -25.03 2.70
N PHE A 536 8.29 -24.22 1.78
CA PHE A 536 9.03 -24.65 0.59
C PHE A 536 10.53 -24.28 0.65
N GLY A 537 11.01 -23.90 1.84
CA GLY A 537 12.34 -23.34 2.07
C GLY A 537 12.45 -21.87 1.66
N PHE A 538 13.51 -21.22 2.09
CA PHE A 538 13.95 -19.96 1.46
C PHE A 538 14.62 -20.26 0.11
N PRO A 539 14.48 -19.42 -0.93
CA PRO A 539 13.44 -18.40 -1.12
C PRO A 539 12.12 -18.99 -1.66
N GLY A 540 12.04 -20.32 -1.85
CA GLY A 540 10.92 -21.00 -2.53
C GLY A 540 9.52 -20.70 -1.97
N SER A 541 9.41 -20.42 -0.67
CA SER A 541 8.15 -20.03 -0.02
C SER A 541 7.56 -18.72 -0.56
N TYR A 542 8.36 -17.77 -1.06
CA TYR A 542 7.88 -16.55 -1.72
C TYR A 542 6.92 -16.85 -2.89
N TYR A 543 7.25 -17.82 -3.73
CA TYR A 543 6.46 -18.17 -4.91
C TYR A 543 5.33 -19.16 -4.64
N LEU A 544 5.48 -20.01 -3.61
CA LEU A 544 4.68 -21.22 -3.45
C LEU A 544 3.78 -21.25 -2.21
N ASN A 545 4.00 -20.40 -1.20
CA ASN A 545 3.18 -20.36 0.02
C ASN A 545 1.99 -19.38 -0.13
N PRO A 546 0.73 -19.87 -0.32
CA PRO A 546 -0.42 -19.01 -0.52
C PRO A 546 -0.86 -18.27 0.74
N ALA A 547 -0.59 -18.81 1.95
CA ALA A 547 -0.89 -18.12 3.20
C ALA A 547 0.00 -16.89 3.40
N MET A 548 1.29 -17.00 3.03
CA MET A 548 2.26 -15.92 3.06
C MET A 548 1.98 -14.86 1.99
N ASN A 549 1.65 -15.28 0.77
CA ASN A 549 1.22 -14.37 -0.30
C ASN A 549 -0.06 -13.60 0.08
N TYR A 550 -0.97 -14.24 0.83
CA TYR A 550 -2.15 -13.57 1.38
C TYR A 550 -1.78 -12.60 2.51
N ALA A 551 -0.86 -12.93 3.42
CA ALA A 551 -0.39 -12.01 4.46
C ALA A 551 0.22 -10.73 3.87
N TRP A 552 1.16 -10.85 2.92
CA TRP A 552 1.65 -9.73 2.12
C TRP A 552 0.52 -8.93 1.46
N THR A 553 -0.46 -9.61 0.88
CA THR A 553 -1.62 -8.94 0.26
C THR A 553 -2.48 -8.20 1.29
N ARG A 554 -2.56 -8.66 2.54
CA ARG A 554 -3.27 -7.93 3.63
C ARG A 554 -2.48 -6.72 4.10
N PHE A 555 -1.15 -6.82 4.17
CA PHE A 555 -0.27 -5.69 4.44
C PHE A 555 -0.40 -4.60 3.35
N TRP A 556 -0.22 -4.96 2.07
CA TRP A 556 -0.31 -4.03 0.94
C TRP A 556 -1.72 -3.50 0.62
N ASN A 557 -2.76 -3.91 1.36
CA ASN A 557 -4.10 -3.28 1.32
C ASN A 557 -4.44 -2.63 2.68
N ASN A 558 -3.43 -2.23 3.45
CA ASN A 558 -3.50 -1.64 4.80
C ASN A 558 -4.57 -2.25 5.72
N ALA A 559 -4.71 -3.58 5.72
CA ALA A 559 -5.90 -4.21 6.29
C ALA A 559 -5.97 -4.05 7.81
N GLU A 560 -7.19 -3.88 8.35
CA GLU A 560 -7.47 -3.77 9.79
C GLU A 560 -6.73 -4.84 10.61
N SER A 561 -6.06 -4.40 11.68
CA SER A 561 -5.22 -5.19 12.57
C SER A 561 -5.70 -5.08 14.04
N PRO A 562 -5.21 -5.94 14.95
CA PRO A 562 -5.59 -5.93 16.37
C PRO A 562 -5.35 -4.61 17.14
N THR A 563 -4.56 -3.66 16.62
CA THR A 563 -4.39 -2.32 17.21
C THR A 563 -5.63 -1.42 17.02
N GLY A 564 -6.54 -1.79 16.11
CA GLY A 564 -7.61 -0.90 15.62
C GLY A 564 -7.17 0.01 14.46
N LEU A 565 -5.90 -0.09 14.03
CA LEU A 565 -5.35 0.56 12.83
C LEU A 565 -5.14 -0.48 11.72
N GLY A 566 -4.88 -0.02 10.50
CA GLY A 566 -4.41 -0.89 9.41
C GLY A 566 -2.98 -1.41 9.64
N LEU A 567 -2.59 -2.45 8.90
CA LEU A 567 -1.26 -3.06 9.04
C LEU A 567 -0.09 -2.13 8.68
N GLN A 568 -0.24 -1.25 7.67
CA GLN A 568 0.77 -0.25 7.31
C GLN A 568 0.73 0.95 8.27
N ASP A 569 -0.45 1.26 8.83
CA ASP A 569 -0.58 2.28 9.88
C ASP A 569 0.20 1.87 11.14
N ALA A 570 0.05 0.62 11.59
CA ALA A 570 0.77 0.08 12.73
C ALA A 570 2.29 0.02 12.46
N TYR A 571 2.70 -0.41 11.27
CA TYR A 571 4.10 -0.41 10.85
C TYR A 571 4.73 1.00 10.82
N ALA A 572 3.98 2.00 10.34
CA ALA A 572 4.41 3.39 10.37
C ALA A 572 4.51 3.93 11.82
N GLN A 573 3.58 3.56 12.70
CA GLN A 573 3.64 3.94 14.13
C GLN A 573 4.77 3.23 14.88
N MET A 574 5.10 1.99 14.53
CA MET A 574 6.29 1.30 15.00
C MET A 574 7.56 2.04 14.56
N TRP A 575 7.65 2.44 13.29
CA TRP A 575 8.74 3.27 12.79
C TRP A 575 8.83 4.65 13.45
N GLU A 576 7.71 5.28 13.81
CA GLU A 576 7.69 6.49 14.64
C GLU A 576 8.36 6.26 16.01
N ASN A 577 8.13 5.10 16.64
CA ASN A 577 8.75 4.78 17.93
C ASN A 577 10.26 4.46 17.79
N VAL A 578 10.67 3.77 16.72
CA VAL A 578 12.11 3.56 16.41
C VAL A 578 12.80 4.90 16.13
N ALA A 579 12.26 5.71 15.23
CA ALA A 579 12.83 7.01 14.90
C ALA A 579 12.86 7.93 16.12
N SER A 580 11.81 7.97 16.95
CA SER A 580 11.80 8.77 18.18
C SER A 580 12.80 8.29 19.25
N HIS A 581 13.29 7.05 19.17
CA HIS A 581 14.34 6.54 20.06
C HIS A 581 15.74 6.98 19.58
N PHE A 582 16.00 6.92 18.27
CA PHE A 582 17.31 7.22 17.68
C PHE A 582 17.48 8.66 17.19
N SER A 583 16.43 9.48 17.21
CA SER A 583 16.41 10.85 16.69
C SER A 583 17.52 11.73 17.29
N GLY A 584 18.38 12.26 16.42
CA GLY A 584 19.53 13.09 16.79
C GLY A 584 20.80 12.33 17.19
N ASN A 585 20.85 10.99 17.13
CA ASN A 585 22.11 10.23 17.26
C ASN A 585 22.92 10.31 15.95
N PRO A 586 24.09 10.98 15.91
CA PRO A 586 24.83 11.21 14.67
C PRO A 586 25.56 9.96 14.13
N ALA A 587 25.58 8.86 14.88
CA ALA A 587 26.10 7.57 14.40
C ALA A 587 25.05 6.77 13.60
N VAL A 588 23.76 7.05 13.80
CA VAL A 588 22.68 6.50 12.97
C VAL A 588 22.61 7.31 11.67
N ILE A 589 22.99 6.69 10.57
CA ILE A 589 23.08 7.34 9.25
C ILE A 589 21.83 7.16 8.40
N GLY A 590 20.90 6.30 8.84
CA GLY A 590 19.61 6.16 8.21
C GLY A 590 18.72 5.07 8.77
N TYR A 591 17.51 5.05 8.22
CA TYR A 591 16.46 4.07 8.47
C TYR A 591 16.15 3.34 7.15
N ASP A 592 16.48 2.06 7.03
CA ASP A 592 16.18 1.21 5.88
C ASP A 592 14.81 0.55 6.09
N VAL A 593 13.81 1.06 5.37
CA VAL A 593 12.40 1.02 5.82
C VAL A 593 11.81 -0.39 5.87
N MET A 594 12.25 -1.28 4.98
CA MET A 594 11.82 -2.67 4.91
C MET A 594 12.75 -3.44 3.96
N ASN A 595 13.42 -4.47 4.49
CA ASN A 595 14.21 -5.42 3.70
C ASN A 595 13.35 -6.19 2.67
N GLU A 596 13.87 -6.33 1.45
CA GLU A 596 13.32 -7.05 0.30
C GLU A 596 11.77 -7.05 0.13
N PRO A 597 11.09 -5.90 -0.03
CA PRO A 597 9.62 -5.80 -0.04
C PRO A 597 8.92 -6.71 -1.07
N PHE A 598 8.30 -7.81 -0.62
CA PHE A 598 7.75 -8.82 -1.53
C PHE A 598 6.32 -8.51 -1.99
N PRO A 599 5.98 -8.56 -3.31
CA PRO A 599 4.68 -8.06 -3.82
C PRO A 599 3.43 -8.91 -3.51
N GLY A 600 3.53 -9.94 -2.66
CA GLY A 600 2.46 -10.91 -2.41
C GLY A 600 1.94 -11.54 -3.71
N PHE A 601 0.62 -11.72 -3.84
CA PHE A 601 0.02 -12.30 -5.07
C PHE A 601 0.28 -11.49 -6.35
N SER A 602 0.84 -10.27 -6.27
CA SER A 602 1.24 -9.49 -7.45
C SER A 602 2.67 -9.77 -7.95
N TRP A 603 3.41 -10.73 -7.35
CA TRP A 603 4.79 -11.03 -7.72
C TRP A 603 4.95 -11.39 -9.20
N LEU A 604 4.06 -12.22 -9.77
CA LEU A 604 4.16 -12.64 -11.17
C LEU A 604 3.84 -11.49 -12.15
N PRO A 605 2.79 -10.68 -11.97
CA PRO A 605 2.64 -9.42 -12.69
C PRO A 605 3.87 -8.50 -12.59
N THR A 606 4.47 -8.36 -11.41
CA THR A 606 5.63 -7.49 -11.17
C THR A 606 6.86 -7.99 -11.92
N LEU A 607 7.19 -9.28 -11.81
CA LEU A 607 8.25 -9.98 -12.58
C LEU A 607 8.07 -9.84 -14.10
N LEU A 608 6.83 -9.72 -14.57
CA LEU A 608 6.49 -9.51 -15.99
C LEU A 608 6.46 -8.02 -16.39
N GLY A 609 7.00 -7.12 -15.56
CA GLY A 609 7.15 -5.70 -15.87
C GLY A 609 5.92 -4.83 -15.56
N SER A 610 5.03 -5.26 -14.65
CA SER A 610 3.94 -4.42 -14.15
C SER A 610 4.47 -3.39 -13.15
N PRO A 611 4.38 -2.07 -13.41
CA PRO A 611 4.84 -1.04 -12.48
C PRO A 611 3.87 -0.83 -11.30
N HIS A 612 2.71 -1.49 -11.28
CA HIS A 612 1.65 -1.20 -10.32
C HIS A 612 2.08 -1.37 -8.85
N PHE A 613 2.80 -2.45 -8.51
CA PHE A 613 3.29 -2.65 -7.14
C PHE A 613 4.24 -1.53 -6.71
N GLY A 614 5.32 -1.32 -7.46
CA GLY A 614 6.34 -0.31 -7.15
C GLY A 614 5.77 1.11 -7.05
N TYR A 615 4.95 1.53 -8.02
CA TYR A 615 4.46 2.91 -8.13
C TYR A 615 3.18 3.18 -7.33
N GLN A 616 2.35 2.18 -7.04
CA GLN A 616 1.00 2.38 -6.46
C GLN A 616 0.76 1.60 -5.16
N GLN A 617 1.75 0.85 -4.64
CA GLN A 617 1.68 0.24 -3.31
C GLN A 617 2.97 0.50 -2.51
N LEU A 618 4.14 0.22 -3.08
CA LEU A 618 5.44 0.38 -2.40
C LEU A 618 5.85 1.85 -2.22
N THR A 619 5.74 2.69 -3.25
CA THR A 619 6.06 4.13 -3.13
C THR A 619 5.13 4.88 -2.17
N PRO A 620 3.79 4.71 -2.22
CA PRO A 620 2.90 5.32 -1.23
C PRO A 620 3.15 4.83 0.20
N PHE A 621 3.51 3.55 0.37
CA PHE A 621 3.94 2.99 1.66
C PHE A 621 5.20 3.68 2.20
N TYR A 622 6.23 3.89 1.36
CA TYR A 622 7.41 4.65 1.78
C TYR A 622 7.05 6.09 2.18
N ASN A 623 6.21 6.79 1.42
CA ASN A 623 5.72 8.12 1.82
C ASN A 623 4.99 8.08 3.18
N GLN A 624 4.20 7.04 3.45
CA GLN A 624 3.51 6.88 4.73
C GLN A 624 4.45 6.63 5.91
N VAL A 625 5.44 5.74 5.76
CA VAL A 625 6.43 5.49 6.83
C VAL A 625 7.31 6.72 7.04
N ILE A 626 7.71 7.41 5.97
CA ILE A 626 8.53 8.62 6.06
C ILE A 626 7.75 9.76 6.73
N ALA A 627 6.45 9.92 6.46
CA ALA A 627 5.62 10.88 7.19
C ALA A 627 5.60 10.60 8.71
N ALA A 628 5.67 9.34 9.13
CA ALA A 628 5.76 8.97 10.54
C ALA A 628 7.17 9.19 11.13
N ILE A 629 8.23 8.82 10.41
CA ILE A 629 9.62 9.14 10.79
C ILE A 629 9.79 10.66 10.94
N ARG A 630 9.33 11.46 9.98
CA ARG A 630 9.47 12.93 9.96
C ARG A 630 8.67 13.67 11.02
N ALA A 631 7.73 12.99 11.69
CA ALA A 631 7.06 13.53 12.87
C ALA A 631 8.02 13.67 14.08
N VAL A 632 9.10 12.86 14.12
CA VAL A 632 10.00 12.73 15.28
C VAL A 632 11.50 12.84 14.95
N ASP A 633 11.92 12.60 13.69
CA ASP A 633 13.25 12.92 13.18
C ASP A 633 13.16 13.65 11.82
N PRO A 634 13.39 14.98 11.78
CA PRO A 634 13.30 15.79 10.56
C PRO A 634 14.55 15.72 9.66
N THR A 635 15.54 14.89 10.00
CA THR A 635 16.93 15.03 9.53
C THR A 635 17.59 13.75 9.05
N THR A 636 17.43 12.63 9.77
CA THR A 636 18.09 11.36 9.45
C THR A 636 17.61 10.81 8.11
N ALA A 637 18.53 10.29 7.30
CA ALA A 637 18.21 9.82 5.95
C ALA A 637 17.32 8.57 5.98
N VAL A 638 16.49 8.41 4.95
CA VAL A 638 15.64 7.22 4.81
C VAL A 638 16.03 6.44 3.57
N TYR A 639 16.33 5.16 3.77
CA TYR A 639 16.76 4.22 2.75
C TYR A 639 15.53 3.45 2.26
N ILE A 640 15.38 3.39 0.94
CA ILE A 640 14.24 2.74 0.28
C ILE A 640 14.74 1.74 -0.75
N GLU A 641 14.11 0.57 -0.80
CA GLU A 641 14.46 -0.52 -1.70
C GLU A 641 13.54 -0.59 -2.93
N PRO A 642 13.97 -1.23 -4.03
CA PRO A 642 13.04 -1.78 -5.01
C PRO A 642 12.19 -2.90 -4.41
N ALA A 643 11.25 -3.46 -5.19
CA ALA A 643 10.62 -4.72 -4.80
C ALA A 643 11.65 -5.85 -4.62
N ASN A 644 11.33 -6.88 -3.83
CA ASN A 644 12.18 -8.06 -3.56
C ASN A 644 13.07 -8.47 -4.76
N PRO A 645 14.40 -8.58 -4.60
CA PRO A 645 15.38 -8.89 -5.66
C PRO A 645 14.99 -10.03 -6.59
N ALA A 646 14.48 -11.14 -6.05
CA ALA A 646 14.08 -12.31 -6.84
C ALA A 646 12.84 -12.08 -7.73
N VAL A 647 12.23 -10.88 -7.66
CA VAL A 647 11.18 -10.36 -8.54
C VAL A 647 11.66 -9.17 -9.39
N SER A 648 12.50 -8.28 -8.84
CA SER A 648 12.92 -7.03 -9.48
C SER A 648 14.20 -7.14 -10.31
N GLU A 649 15.27 -7.75 -9.79
CA GLU A 649 16.61 -7.82 -10.41
C GLU A 649 16.55 -8.34 -11.85
N ILE A 650 15.65 -9.28 -12.13
CA ILE A 650 15.48 -9.90 -13.45
C ILE A 650 15.14 -8.86 -14.52
N LEU A 651 14.42 -7.78 -14.18
CA LEU A 651 14.11 -6.69 -15.10
C LEU A 651 15.31 -5.78 -15.35
N ASP A 652 16.05 -5.43 -14.29
CA ASP A 652 17.22 -4.56 -14.36
C ASP A 652 18.41 -5.27 -15.07
N ILE A 653 18.57 -6.59 -14.86
CA ILE A 653 19.49 -7.48 -15.60
C ILE A 653 19.15 -7.51 -17.11
N LEU A 654 17.86 -7.42 -17.44
CA LEU A 654 17.36 -7.31 -18.82
C LEU A 654 17.42 -5.87 -19.39
N GLY A 655 17.81 -4.89 -18.58
CA GLY A 655 17.97 -3.49 -18.99
C GLY A 655 16.67 -2.67 -19.02
N PHE A 656 15.66 -3.06 -18.24
CA PHE A 656 14.56 -2.17 -17.88
C PHE A 656 15.00 -1.23 -16.74
N PRO A 657 14.34 -0.05 -16.55
CA PRO A 657 14.59 0.80 -15.40
C PRO A 657 14.02 0.19 -14.12
N THR A 658 14.70 0.41 -12.99
CA THR A 658 14.25 0.01 -11.65
C THR A 658 12.84 0.54 -11.38
N MET A 659 11.90 -0.36 -11.09
CA MET A 659 10.46 -0.07 -11.10
C MET A 659 9.94 0.56 -9.79
N LEU A 660 10.47 1.72 -9.41
CA LEU A 660 10.09 2.47 -8.21
C LEU A 660 9.58 3.89 -8.54
N GLY A 661 8.63 4.39 -7.77
CA GLY A 661 8.02 5.72 -7.94
C GLY A 661 8.90 6.85 -7.42
N THR A 662 8.32 8.04 -7.21
CA THR A 662 9.03 9.15 -6.53
C THR A 662 8.58 9.18 -5.08
N VAL A 663 9.52 9.08 -4.14
CA VAL A 663 9.28 9.30 -2.71
C VAL A 663 9.41 10.79 -2.40
N ASP A 664 8.53 11.33 -1.55
CA ASP A 664 8.40 12.78 -1.27
C ASP A 664 9.19 13.21 -0.02
N ASP A 665 10.51 13.04 -0.05
CA ASP A 665 11.42 13.49 1.01
C ASP A 665 12.80 13.88 0.45
N PRO A 666 13.47 14.94 0.97
CA PRO A 666 14.76 15.39 0.45
C PRO A 666 15.97 14.56 0.91
N ASN A 667 15.85 13.75 1.97
CA ASN A 667 16.96 12.98 2.56
C ASN A 667 16.79 11.47 2.28
N VAL A 668 16.49 11.10 1.04
CA VAL A 668 16.29 9.71 0.62
C VAL A 668 17.58 9.12 0.04
N VAL A 669 17.83 7.83 0.27
CA VAL A 669 18.87 7.04 -0.40
C VAL A 669 18.23 5.80 -1.04
N LEU A 670 18.63 5.46 -2.27
CA LEU A 670 18.27 4.16 -2.85
C LEU A 670 19.14 3.06 -2.23
N ALA A 671 18.51 2.17 -1.46
CA ALA A 671 19.03 0.86 -1.13
C ALA A 671 18.78 -0.11 -2.29
N PHE A 672 19.73 -1.01 -2.59
CA PHE A 672 19.56 -2.08 -3.58
C PHE A 672 20.49 -3.26 -3.31
N HIS A 673 20.03 -4.47 -3.64
CA HIS A 673 20.82 -5.70 -3.54
C HIS A 673 21.53 -6.02 -4.86
N ASP A 674 22.68 -6.69 -4.78
CA ASP A 674 23.43 -7.22 -5.94
C ASP A 674 23.71 -8.72 -5.74
N TYR A 675 22.72 -9.57 -5.99
CA TYR A 675 22.85 -11.02 -5.82
C TYR A 675 23.09 -11.75 -7.15
N CYS A 676 24.29 -12.31 -7.32
CA CYS A 676 24.68 -13.04 -8.53
C CYS A 676 24.01 -14.42 -8.75
N GLY A 677 22.91 -14.73 -8.05
CA GLY A 677 22.13 -15.96 -8.24
C GLY A 677 22.87 -17.28 -7.91
N GLY A 678 23.92 -17.20 -7.09
CA GLY A 678 24.68 -18.34 -6.57
C GLY A 678 25.49 -19.13 -7.62
N PRO A 679 26.00 -20.32 -7.27
CA PRO A 679 26.96 -21.07 -8.09
C PRO A 679 26.47 -21.46 -9.49
N SER A 680 25.16 -21.47 -9.73
CA SER A 680 24.58 -21.74 -11.05
C SER A 680 24.72 -20.56 -12.03
N LEU A 681 24.89 -19.33 -11.52
CA LEU A 681 24.94 -18.10 -12.30
C LEU A 681 26.23 -17.28 -12.12
N SER A 682 27.15 -17.69 -11.23
CA SER A 682 28.52 -17.15 -11.06
C SER A 682 29.23 -16.81 -12.39
N ALA A 683 29.17 -17.69 -13.40
CA ALA A 683 29.78 -17.44 -14.71
C ALA A 683 29.21 -16.21 -15.48
N LEU A 684 28.07 -15.68 -15.05
CA LEU A 684 27.41 -14.46 -15.53
C LEU A 684 27.45 -13.32 -14.50
N CYS A 685 28.01 -13.51 -13.29
CA CYS A 685 28.01 -12.51 -12.22
C CYS A 685 28.60 -11.15 -12.65
N GLY A 686 29.70 -11.16 -13.42
CA GLY A 686 30.29 -9.95 -14.00
C GLY A 686 29.44 -9.21 -15.05
N TYR A 687 28.33 -9.80 -15.50
CA TYR A 687 27.26 -9.13 -16.24
C TYR A 687 26.13 -8.66 -15.30
N ILE A 688 25.67 -9.56 -14.41
CA ILE A 688 24.58 -9.33 -13.46
C ILE A 688 24.86 -8.12 -12.57
N ALA A 689 25.95 -8.14 -11.80
CA ALA A 689 26.31 -7.05 -10.89
C ALA A 689 26.48 -5.71 -11.61
N LYS A 690 27.13 -5.76 -12.77
CA LYS A 690 27.36 -4.60 -13.63
C LYS A 690 26.09 -4.11 -14.35
N ALA A 691 24.96 -4.82 -14.23
CA ALA A 691 23.62 -4.41 -14.64
C ALA A 691 22.79 -3.88 -13.46
N LEU A 692 22.78 -4.56 -12.31
CA LEU A 692 22.07 -4.14 -11.10
C LEU A 692 22.59 -2.78 -10.59
N ALA A 693 23.90 -2.65 -10.39
CA ALA A 693 24.53 -1.38 -10.05
C ALA A 693 24.38 -0.30 -11.16
N ARG A 694 23.91 -0.66 -12.37
CA ARG A 694 23.49 0.33 -13.38
C ARG A 694 22.06 0.78 -13.16
N GLY A 695 21.11 -0.15 -12.95
CA GLY A 695 19.71 0.20 -12.66
C GLY A 695 19.63 1.17 -11.48
N ALA A 696 20.32 0.82 -10.39
CA ALA A 696 20.45 1.67 -9.21
C ALA A 696 21.08 3.04 -9.50
N HIS A 697 22.19 3.11 -10.26
CA HIS A 697 22.84 4.36 -10.63
C HIS A 697 21.99 5.23 -11.57
N ASP A 698 21.43 4.66 -12.63
CA ASP A 698 20.59 5.34 -13.62
C ASP A 698 19.29 5.87 -12.96
N TYR A 699 18.75 5.15 -11.96
CA TYR A 699 17.65 5.61 -11.11
C TYR A 699 18.10 6.76 -10.19
N ALA A 700 19.20 6.58 -9.46
CA ALA A 700 19.73 7.57 -8.51
C ALA A 700 20.07 8.92 -9.18
N GLU A 701 20.75 8.91 -10.33
CA GLU A 701 20.97 10.12 -11.14
C GLU A 701 19.65 10.75 -11.64
N HIS A 702 18.63 9.95 -11.95
CA HIS A 702 17.33 10.46 -12.38
C HIS A 702 16.50 11.06 -11.22
N ARG A 703 16.80 10.70 -9.98
CA ARG A 703 16.13 11.22 -8.77
C ARG A 703 16.92 12.29 -8.02
N ASP A 704 18.21 12.48 -8.34
CA ASP A 704 19.16 13.33 -7.62
C ASP A 704 19.33 12.91 -6.14
N ILE A 705 19.43 11.60 -5.92
CA ILE A 705 19.64 10.97 -4.60
C ILE A 705 20.84 10.01 -4.64
N PRO A 706 21.47 9.63 -3.51
CA PRO A 706 22.54 8.63 -3.49
C PRO A 706 22.02 7.20 -3.70
N ALA A 707 22.94 6.30 -4.06
CA ALA A 707 22.71 4.86 -4.08
C ALA A 707 23.68 4.12 -3.16
N PHE A 708 23.18 3.11 -2.45
CA PHE A 708 23.92 2.28 -1.51
C PHE A 708 23.59 0.81 -1.79
N MET A 709 24.61 -0.02 -2.00
CA MET A 709 24.44 -1.46 -2.22
C MET A 709 24.35 -2.17 -0.86
N ASN A 710 23.16 -2.23 -0.27
CA ASN A 710 22.96 -2.59 1.15
C ASN A 710 23.09 -4.10 1.42
N GLU A 711 22.93 -4.94 0.39
CA GLU A 711 23.38 -6.33 0.42
C GLU A 711 24.04 -6.77 -0.89
N PHE A 712 25.03 -7.65 -0.77
CA PHE A 712 25.61 -8.45 -1.84
C PHE A 712 26.42 -9.61 -1.21
N GLY A 713 26.88 -10.54 -2.03
CA GLY A 713 27.81 -11.59 -1.59
C GLY A 713 27.10 -12.90 -1.23
N ALA A 714 26.95 -13.20 0.06
CA ALA A 714 26.53 -14.52 0.59
C ALA A 714 27.36 -15.70 0.02
N THR A 715 28.67 -15.51 -0.17
CA THR A 715 29.52 -16.50 -0.84
C THR A 715 31.03 -16.38 -0.55
N SER A 716 31.73 -17.52 -0.45
CA SER A 716 33.20 -17.59 -0.54
C SER A 716 33.74 -17.51 -1.98
N ALA A 717 32.87 -17.36 -2.99
CA ALA A 717 33.25 -17.30 -4.39
C ALA A 717 33.97 -15.99 -4.73
N SER A 718 35.29 -15.96 -4.51
CA SER A 718 36.16 -14.79 -4.76
C SER A 718 35.98 -14.12 -6.13
N GLY A 719 35.59 -14.86 -7.17
CA GLY A 719 35.29 -14.31 -8.50
C GLY A 719 34.01 -13.47 -8.56
N ASP A 720 33.00 -13.83 -7.76
CA ASP A 720 31.69 -13.18 -7.70
C ASP A 720 31.77 -11.93 -6.83
N LEU A 721 32.34 -12.03 -5.63
CA LEU A 721 32.67 -10.87 -4.78
C LEU A 721 33.54 -9.84 -5.53
N THR A 722 34.53 -10.32 -6.30
CA THR A 722 35.36 -9.44 -7.15
C THR A 722 34.56 -8.80 -8.28
N ALA A 723 33.46 -9.38 -8.74
CA ALA A 723 32.58 -8.78 -9.75
C ALA A 723 31.65 -7.71 -9.14
N GLN A 724 31.04 -7.99 -7.99
CA GLN A 724 30.18 -7.07 -7.23
C GLN A 724 30.96 -5.82 -6.77
N LEU A 725 32.11 -6.01 -6.11
CA LEU A 725 33.00 -4.90 -5.71
C LEU A 725 33.44 -4.04 -6.92
N ARG A 726 33.67 -4.66 -8.10
CA ARG A 726 33.99 -3.93 -9.35
C ARG A 726 32.79 -3.27 -10.03
N ALA A 727 31.56 -3.60 -9.63
CA ALA A 727 30.35 -2.90 -10.02
C ALA A 727 30.17 -1.64 -9.14
N ALA A 728 30.37 -1.77 -7.82
CA ALA A 728 30.38 -0.63 -6.89
C ALA A 728 31.50 0.38 -7.21
N ASP A 729 32.76 -0.06 -7.36
CA ASP A 729 33.92 0.76 -7.78
C ASP A 729 33.63 1.60 -9.04
N ARG A 730 32.80 1.07 -9.95
CA ARG A 730 32.51 1.69 -11.26
C ARG A 730 31.60 2.91 -11.13
N TYR A 731 30.71 2.93 -10.16
CA TYR A 731 29.77 4.04 -9.91
C TYR A 731 30.05 4.75 -8.57
N LEU A 732 31.18 4.43 -7.93
CA LEU A 732 31.68 5.08 -6.72
C LEU A 732 30.74 4.90 -5.52
N MET A 733 30.13 3.71 -5.43
CA MET A 733 29.09 3.37 -4.45
C MET A 733 29.64 2.97 -3.07
N SER A 734 28.84 3.29 -2.05
CA SER A 734 28.87 2.68 -0.72
C SER A 734 28.21 1.29 -0.72
N TRP A 735 28.60 0.41 0.21
CA TRP A 735 28.06 -0.95 0.31
C TRP A 735 28.16 -1.57 1.70
N ALA A 736 27.27 -2.53 1.97
CA ALA A 736 27.38 -3.48 3.07
C ALA A 736 27.24 -4.91 2.51
N VAL A 737 28.14 -5.82 2.92
CA VAL A 737 28.12 -7.22 2.45
C VAL A 737 27.24 -8.09 3.35
N TRP A 738 26.58 -9.10 2.77
CA TRP A 738 25.96 -10.20 3.51
C TRP A 738 26.99 -11.32 3.71
N ALA A 739 27.45 -11.60 4.94
CA ALA A 739 27.14 -10.96 6.22
C ALA A 739 28.37 -10.94 7.15
N TYR A 740 28.26 -10.30 8.32
CA TYR A 740 29.28 -10.44 9.37
C TYR A 740 29.35 -11.89 9.84
N THR A 741 28.21 -12.50 10.18
CA THR A 741 28.09 -13.91 10.53
C THR A 741 26.83 -14.54 9.93
N GLY A 742 26.85 -15.85 9.68
CA GLY A 742 25.64 -16.65 9.46
C GLY A 742 25.03 -17.19 10.76
N LYS A 743 25.62 -16.89 11.93
CA LYS A 743 25.20 -17.44 13.22
C LYS A 743 23.86 -16.86 13.69
N GLY A 744 22.80 -17.61 13.41
CA GLY A 744 21.43 -17.21 13.74
C GLY A 744 20.62 -16.75 12.52
N ASP A 745 21.21 -16.80 11.32
CA ASP A 745 20.44 -16.77 10.08
C ASP A 745 19.63 -18.08 9.96
N ILE A 746 18.38 -17.98 9.50
CA ILE A 746 17.44 -19.09 9.27
C ILE A 746 16.88 -19.11 7.84
N THR A 747 17.29 -18.13 7.03
CA THR A 747 16.73 -17.73 5.73
C THR A 747 17.82 -17.50 4.68
N THR A 748 19.05 -17.96 4.91
CA THR A 748 20.13 -17.98 3.90
C THR A 748 19.79 -18.78 2.63
N SER A 749 20.37 -18.35 1.49
CA SER A 749 20.43 -19.11 0.23
C SER A 749 21.75 -19.88 0.01
N GLY A 750 22.75 -19.67 0.88
CA GLY A 750 24.10 -20.20 0.77
C GLY A 750 24.40 -21.28 1.82
N THR A 751 25.55 -21.14 2.50
CA THR A 751 25.85 -21.84 3.76
C THR A 751 26.34 -20.82 4.77
N HIS A 752 26.13 -21.07 6.07
CA HIS A 752 26.52 -20.15 7.13
C HIS A 752 28.03 -19.85 7.18
N ASP A 753 28.86 -20.78 6.69
CA ASP A 753 30.31 -20.58 6.57
C ASP A 753 30.67 -19.76 5.31
N ASP A 754 29.87 -19.85 4.24
CA ASP A 754 30.11 -19.14 2.97
C ASP A 754 29.66 -17.68 3.00
N GLU A 755 28.64 -17.34 3.79
CA GLU A 755 28.16 -15.97 3.96
C GLU A 755 28.93 -15.19 5.04
N ALA A 756 29.46 -15.87 6.06
CA ALA A 756 30.13 -15.24 7.17
C ALA A 756 31.50 -14.63 6.83
N LEU A 757 31.77 -13.45 7.39
CA LEU A 757 33.10 -12.91 7.60
C LEU A 757 33.76 -13.52 8.86
N VAL A 758 32.96 -13.76 9.90
CA VAL A 758 33.32 -14.35 11.20
C VAL A 758 32.31 -15.45 11.56
N TYR A 759 32.79 -16.68 11.76
CA TYR A 759 31.91 -17.86 11.85
C TYR A 759 31.14 -17.95 13.18
N ASP A 760 31.77 -17.57 14.29
CA ASP A 760 31.13 -17.50 15.60
C ASP A 760 31.58 -16.25 16.38
N PRO A 761 30.74 -15.20 16.51
CA PRO A 761 31.03 -14.00 17.31
C PRO A 761 31.22 -14.27 18.82
N ALA A 762 30.81 -15.44 19.34
CA ALA A 762 31.11 -15.82 20.72
C ALA A 762 32.58 -16.29 20.92
N LEU A 763 33.40 -16.23 19.88
CA LEU A 763 34.83 -16.48 19.87
C LEU A 763 35.55 -15.25 19.28
N PRO A 764 36.74 -14.86 19.76
CA PRO A 764 37.45 -13.70 19.22
C PRO A 764 37.64 -13.79 17.69
N PRO A 765 37.42 -12.69 16.93
CA PRO A 765 37.46 -12.67 15.46
C PRO A 765 38.89 -12.76 14.91
N THR A 766 39.52 -13.92 15.12
CA THR A 766 40.94 -14.18 14.80
C THR A 766 41.17 -15.61 14.31
N GLY A 767 42.23 -15.80 13.53
CA GLY A 767 42.68 -17.13 13.10
C GLY A 767 41.62 -17.90 12.33
N ASP A 768 41.34 -19.14 12.77
CA ASP A 768 40.39 -20.04 12.12
C ASP A 768 38.92 -19.60 12.28
N ASN A 769 38.61 -18.59 13.10
CA ASN A 769 37.25 -18.04 13.25
C ASN A 769 36.85 -17.05 12.13
N VAL A 770 37.78 -16.73 11.23
CA VAL A 770 37.60 -15.66 10.22
C VAL A 770 37.68 -16.22 8.81
N ASN A 771 36.76 -15.81 7.94
CA ASN A 771 36.84 -16.04 6.50
C ASN A 771 37.92 -15.14 5.87
N THR A 772 39.18 -15.49 6.10
CA THR A 772 40.36 -14.73 5.63
C THR A 772 40.44 -14.57 4.11
N GLY A 773 39.74 -15.42 3.35
CA GLY A 773 39.55 -15.27 1.91
C GLY A 773 38.68 -14.07 1.57
N ASN A 774 37.48 -14.01 2.15
CA ASN A 774 36.54 -12.90 1.95
C ASN A 774 37.07 -11.60 2.58
N LEU A 775 37.63 -11.64 3.79
CA LEU A 775 38.24 -10.48 4.44
C LEU A 775 39.28 -9.78 3.56
N LYS A 776 40.12 -10.55 2.85
CA LYS A 776 41.15 -10.00 1.96
C LYS A 776 40.60 -9.36 0.68
N LEU A 777 39.36 -9.64 0.30
CA LEU A 777 38.68 -8.96 -0.81
C LEU A 777 37.94 -7.72 -0.32
N LEU A 778 37.22 -7.85 0.80
CA LEU A 778 36.35 -6.82 1.36
C LEU A 778 37.13 -5.67 2.01
N SER A 779 38.21 -5.96 2.71
CA SER A 779 39.09 -4.96 3.34
C SER A 779 40.01 -4.27 2.33
N ALA A 780 39.51 -3.96 1.13
CA ALA A 780 40.25 -3.22 0.12
C ALA A 780 40.46 -1.76 0.57
N PRO A 781 41.54 -1.08 0.16
CA PRO A 781 41.70 0.34 0.41
C PRO A 781 40.69 1.16 -0.41
N TYR A 782 40.08 2.17 0.23
CA TYR A 782 39.06 3.06 -0.35
C TYR A 782 39.07 4.45 0.31
N PRO A 783 38.52 5.50 -0.32
CA PRO A 783 38.46 6.83 0.28
C PRO A 783 37.26 6.95 1.23
N GLN A 784 37.48 7.20 2.52
CA GLN A 784 36.41 7.23 3.52
C GLN A 784 35.70 8.59 3.59
N ALA A 785 36.46 9.69 3.67
CA ALA A 785 35.92 11.04 3.75
C ALA A 785 36.75 11.98 2.87
N VAL A 786 36.10 12.66 1.93
CA VAL A 786 36.77 13.37 0.83
C VAL A 786 36.45 14.86 0.85
N SER A 787 37.47 15.69 1.05
CA SER A 787 37.39 17.15 0.81
C SER A 787 37.38 17.46 -0.69
N GLY A 788 36.29 17.03 -1.34
CA GLY A 788 36.06 17.15 -2.77
C GLY A 788 35.07 16.10 -3.27
N THR A 789 34.88 16.04 -4.58
CA THR A 789 34.00 15.07 -5.26
C THR A 789 34.84 13.97 -5.90
N PRO A 790 34.66 12.68 -5.52
CA PRO A 790 35.33 11.55 -6.15
C PRO A 790 35.11 11.50 -7.68
N THR A 791 36.15 11.14 -8.44
CA THR A 791 36.04 10.95 -9.91
C THR A 791 36.38 9.54 -10.36
N SER A 792 37.19 8.81 -9.59
CA SER A 792 37.51 7.40 -9.83
C SER A 792 38.32 6.81 -8.67
N TRP A 793 38.06 5.56 -8.28
CA TRP A 793 39.06 4.73 -7.62
C TRP A 793 39.16 3.33 -8.23
N SER A 794 40.18 2.57 -7.84
CA SER A 794 40.29 1.13 -8.07
C SER A 794 41.41 0.53 -7.21
N TYR A 795 41.21 -0.68 -6.70
CA TYR A 795 42.28 -1.50 -6.11
C TYR A 795 42.58 -2.73 -6.98
N ARG A 796 43.82 -2.87 -7.47
CA ARG A 796 44.27 -4.01 -8.28
C ARG A 796 45.76 -4.30 -8.06
N ASP A 797 46.12 -5.57 -8.04
CA ASP A 797 47.53 -6.04 -8.08
C ASP A 797 48.42 -5.38 -7.00
N GLY A 798 47.89 -5.20 -5.78
CA GLY A 798 48.58 -4.55 -4.66
C GLY A 798 48.78 -3.03 -4.83
N THR A 799 48.06 -2.39 -5.76
CA THR A 799 48.06 -0.95 -6.01
C THR A 799 46.64 -0.37 -5.98
N PHE A 800 46.42 0.59 -5.10
CA PHE A 800 45.25 1.45 -5.06
C PHE A 800 45.52 2.72 -5.85
N ARG A 801 44.51 3.19 -6.60
CA ARG A 801 44.54 4.44 -7.34
C ARG A 801 43.23 5.18 -7.04
N PHE A 802 43.33 6.47 -6.73
CA PHE A 802 42.17 7.32 -6.43
C PHE A 802 42.39 8.71 -7.02
N SER A 803 41.32 9.35 -7.46
CA SER A 803 41.31 10.76 -7.88
C SER A 803 39.97 11.41 -7.56
N TYR A 804 40.04 12.69 -7.19
CA TYR A 804 38.90 13.53 -6.85
C TYR A 804 39.15 14.97 -7.32
N SER A 805 38.09 15.70 -7.65
CA SER A 805 38.15 17.16 -7.77
C SER A 805 38.01 17.79 -6.40
N THR A 806 38.69 18.90 -6.11
CA THR A 806 38.50 19.65 -4.86
C THR A 806 37.19 20.46 -4.84
N ALA A 807 36.38 20.41 -5.91
CA ALA A 807 35.02 20.93 -5.92
C ALA A 807 34.10 20.20 -4.91
N LYS A 808 33.25 20.95 -4.22
CA LYS A 808 32.20 20.41 -3.34
C LYS A 808 31.05 19.83 -4.17
N ALA A 809 30.41 18.78 -3.65
CA ALA A 809 29.29 18.10 -4.33
C ALA A 809 28.07 19.02 -4.54
N ASP A 810 27.84 19.98 -3.65
CA ASP A 810 26.78 20.99 -3.71
C ASP A 810 27.00 22.08 -4.77
N GLY A 811 28.15 22.08 -5.46
CA GLY A 811 28.54 23.12 -6.41
C GLY A 811 28.84 24.50 -5.81
N SER A 812 28.87 24.64 -4.47
CA SER A 812 29.06 25.94 -3.80
C SER A 812 30.48 26.51 -3.93
N GLY A 813 31.44 25.68 -4.33
CA GLY A 813 32.81 26.08 -4.62
C GLY A 813 33.80 24.92 -4.55
N SER A 814 34.99 25.19 -4.05
CA SER A 814 36.04 24.19 -3.81
C SER A 814 36.54 24.25 -2.37
N PHE A 815 36.98 23.11 -1.85
CA PHE A 815 37.68 23.02 -0.58
C PHE A 815 39.01 23.82 -0.63
N PRO A 816 39.41 24.48 0.48
CA PRO A 816 40.63 25.25 0.53
C PRO A 816 41.89 24.37 0.56
N ALA A 817 43.03 24.96 0.20
CA ALA A 817 44.33 24.34 0.47
C ALA A 817 44.48 24.01 1.97
N GLY A 818 45.00 22.82 2.27
CA GLY A 818 45.07 22.27 3.63
C GLY A 818 43.83 21.46 4.07
N ALA A 819 42.73 21.48 3.32
CA ALA A 819 41.60 20.57 3.55
C ALA A 819 42.03 19.10 3.36
N GLN A 820 41.48 18.21 4.18
CA GLN A 820 42.00 16.85 4.36
C GLN A 820 41.03 15.78 3.84
N THR A 821 41.58 14.78 3.17
CA THR A 821 40.87 13.59 2.69
C THR A 821 41.47 12.36 3.36
N THR A 822 40.61 11.52 3.94
CA THR A 822 40.99 10.28 4.65
C THR A 822 40.72 9.07 3.77
N ILE A 823 41.71 8.17 3.70
CA ILE A 823 41.70 6.96 2.88
C ILE A 823 42.02 5.77 3.78
N SER A 824 41.16 4.75 3.78
CA SER A 824 41.40 3.48 4.44
C SER A 824 42.52 2.72 3.71
N VAL A 825 43.54 2.26 4.43
CA VAL A 825 44.64 1.43 3.91
C VAL A 825 44.93 0.27 4.88
N PRO A 826 44.05 -0.75 4.95
CA PRO A 826 44.10 -1.77 5.99
C PRO A 826 45.39 -2.60 5.99
N ALA A 827 45.89 -2.94 7.19
CA ALA A 827 47.14 -3.67 7.36
C ALA A 827 47.13 -5.07 6.71
N VAL A 828 45.96 -5.70 6.58
CA VAL A 828 45.76 -6.98 5.88
C VAL A 828 46.09 -6.92 4.38
N GLN A 829 46.02 -5.73 3.77
CA GLN A 829 46.43 -5.49 2.37
C GLN A 829 47.92 -5.15 2.24
N PHE A 830 48.48 -4.50 3.26
CA PHE A 830 49.83 -3.94 3.25
C PHE A 830 50.68 -4.40 4.45
N PRO A 831 50.86 -5.72 4.66
CA PRO A 831 51.53 -6.25 5.85
C PRO A 831 53.02 -5.86 5.95
N ASP A 832 53.70 -5.70 4.81
CA ASP A 832 55.06 -5.18 4.71
C ASP A 832 55.12 -3.63 4.59
N GLY A 833 53.98 -2.96 4.79
CA GLY A 833 53.79 -1.52 4.57
C GLY A 833 53.50 -1.14 3.11
N TYR A 834 53.37 0.16 2.87
CA TYR A 834 53.02 0.74 1.56
C TYR A 834 53.85 1.99 1.25
N GLN A 835 53.88 2.37 -0.03
CA GLN A 835 54.41 3.63 -0.54
C GLN A 835 53.26 4.46 -1.11
N VAL A 836 53.34 5.79 -1.00
CA VAL A 836 52.32 6.73 -1.51
C VAL A 836 52.96 7.70 -2.50
N SER A 837 52.29 7.92 -3.62
CA SER A 837 52.53 9.05 -4.53
C SER A 837 51.28 9.93 -4.58
N VAL A 838 51.46 11.25 -4.52
CA VAL A 838 50.36 12.24 -4.51
C VAL A 838 50.67 13.35 -5.52
N THR A 839 49.64 13.81 -6.22
CA THR A 839 49.65 15.02 -7.07
C THR A 839 48.46 15.89 -6.65
N GLY A 840 48.65 17.21 -6.49
CA GLY A 840 47.61 18.12 -5.99
C GLY A 840 47.46 18.15 -4.46
N GLY A 841 48.39 17.54 -3.73
CA GLY A 841 48.35 17.43 -2.28
C GLY A 841 49.58 16.74 -1.70
N GLN A 842 49.58 16.56 -0.38
CA GLN A 842 50.67 15.98 0.40
C GLN A 842 50.13 15.03 1.48
N VAL A 843 50.88 13.97 1.79
CA VAL A 843 50.58 13.08 2.93
C VAL A 843 50.85 13.82 4.23
N VAL A 844 49.89 13.80 5.16
CA VAL A 844 50.02 14.40 6.51
C VAL A 844 49.84 13.39 7.64
N SER A 845 49.38 12.17 7.36
CA SER A 845 49.39 11.04 8.31
C SER A 845 50.80 10.50 8.54
N ALA A 846 50.99 9.74 9.62
CA ALA A 846 52.24 9.03 9.89
C ALA A 846 52.53 7.94 8.83
N PRO A 847 53.81 7.59 8.58
CA PRO A 847 54.16 6.48 7.70
C PRO A 847 53.57 5.15 8.21
N GLY A 848 52.85 4.43 7.35
CA GLY A 848 52.22 3.14 7.69
C GLY A 848 50.94 3.23 8.52
N ALA A 849 50.34 4.42 8.68
CA ALA A 849 49.04 4.57 9.36
C ALA A 849 47.90 3.91 8.56
N ALA A 850 47.02 3.16 9.23
CA ALA A 850 45.87 2.49 8.60
C ALA A 850 44.84 3.48 8.01
N GLN A 851 44.82 4.72 8.51
CA GLN A 851 44.17 5.87 7.86
C GLN A 851 45.24 6.76 7.22
N LEU A 852 45.27 6.78 5.89
CA LEU A 852 46.11 7.66 5.09
C LEU A 852 45.41 9.01 4.91
N VAL A 853 46.01 10.09 5.40
CA VAL A 853 45.42 11.43 5.33
C VAL A 853 46.20 12.30 4.35
N ILE A 854 45.48 12.87 3.38
CA ILE A 854 46.00 13.72 2.31
C ILE A 854 45.49 15.14 2.47
N ALA A 855 46.37 16.12 2.60
CA ALA A 855 46.02 17.53 2.58
C ALA A 855 46.19 18.10 1.16
N ALA A 856 45.16 18.74 0.62
CA ALA A 856 45.20 19.36 -0.72
C ALA A 856 46.16 20.58 -0.75
N ASP A 857 46.88 20.77 -1.86
CA ASP A 857 47.83 21.90 -2.03
C ASP A 857 47.19 23.19 -2.56
N GLY A 858 45.93 23.13 -2.99
CA GLY A 858 45.20 24.20 -3.67
C GLY A 858 44.91 23.92 -5.14
N ALA A 859 45.34 22.78 -5.70
CA ALA A 859 44.93 22.31 -7.01
C ALA A 859 43.41 22.03 -7.10
N GLY A 860 42.85 22.13 -8.31
CA GLY A 860 41.45 21.80 -8.61
C GLY A 860 41.12 20.29 -8.62
N ALA A 861 42.14 19.44 -8.55
CA ALA A 861 42.03 17.99 -8.47
C ALA A 861 43.25 17.39 -7.78
N VAL A 862 43.05 16.23 -7.14
CA VAL A 862 44.07 15.47 -6.43
C VAL A 862 44.07 14.04 -6.95
N SER A 863 45.25 13.47 -7.11
CA SER A 863 45.44 12.05 -7.46
C SER A 863 46.37 11.37 -6.45
N VAL A 864 45.96 10.19 -5.99
CA VAL A 864 46.67 9.38 -4.99
C VAL A 864 46.93 7.99 -5.56
N VAL A 865 48.15 7.48 -5.40
CA VAL A 865 48.51 6.10 -5.69
C VAL A 865 49.16 5.50 -4.45
N VAL A 866 48.62 4.40 -3.96
CA VAL A 866 49.19 3.62 -2.84
C VAL A 866 49.61 2.26 -3.37
N THR A 867 50.85 1.86 -3.16
CA THR A 867 51.41 0.59 -3.67
C THR A 867 52.09 -0.16 -2.53
N GLY A 868 51.77 -1.44 -2.36
CA GLY A 868 52.36 -2.28 -1.32
C GLY A 868 53.88 -2.45 -1.46
N ALA A 869 54.59 -2.57 -0.35
CA ALA A 869 56.03 -2.78 -0.37
C ALA A 869 56.41 -4.05 -1.14
N GLY A 870 57.40 -3.96 -2.02
CA GLY A 870 57.83 -5.06 -2.90
C GLY A 870 57.03 -5.21 -4.20
N VAL A 871 55.86 -4.58 -4.34
CA VAL A 871 55.16 -4.49 -5.62
C VAL A 871 55.93 -3.55 -6.55
N THR A 872 56.33 -4.05 -7.73
CA THR A 872 56.93 -3.17 -8.76
C THR A 872 55.83 -2.33 -9.39
N PRO A 873 55.90 -0.98 -9.37
CA PRO A 873 54.87 -0.16 -9.99
C PRO A 873 54.73 -0.47 -11.47
N ALA A 874 53.54 -0.88 -11.90
CA ALA A 874 53.22 -1.02 -13.32
C ALA A 874 53.43 0.34 -14.01
N SER A 875 54.14 0.33 -15.14
CA SER A 875 54.47 1.54 -15.90
C SER A 875 53.19 2.30 -16.28
N ALA A 876 53.18 3.61 -15.97
CA ALA A 876 52.06 4.51 -16.15
C ALA A 876 51.63 4.70 -17.62
#